data_AF-A0A2P8WB04-F1
#
_entry.id   AF-A0A2P8WB04-F1
#
_cell.length_a   1.000
_cell.length_b   1.000
_cell.length_c   1.000
_cell.angle_alpha   90.00
_cell.angle_beta   90.00
_cell.angle_gamma   90.00
#
_symmetry.space_group_name_H-M   'P 1'
#
loop_
_entity.id
_entity.type
_entity.pdbx_description
1 polymer ?
#
loop_
_entity_poly.entity_id
_entity_poly.type
_entity_poly.pdbx_seq_one_letter_code
_entity_poly.pdbx_strand_id
1 'polypeptide(L)'
;MVKDKSSEERKHSRETSEDTRLFYQSLDRAVSEVLSYASTGRHPTFQAIQYYIYRFRLEGALEATSVINEAYLRGRSFINRTSQRIENPNAWLKATAYNIVRENYRIENRDSASENYQNSELFVDSSNSLSKIIEAEESSKVKSVLNKLQEENPKYFEIIVLRLVNELKWKEVREALRKGGENPVPSEKTLRNRLKEARSRFQKIFYEYQLDLKNISHITPNNIPIASHLFVGRSEELEAISKILEDEVIAIIQGIGGIGKTELCKQYAIEHLFDYSGGVFWVLVSDAESSFVDQIISFSKKSLKSESNSINTEENTFNLSASEGVMELDSTSSTGGRVKFQGTYWPVVCPYNDAIKKGERVYIIGRSGLTLQAVTRNYWEWNIWPPGKVLIILDDVSRYEQIKPYLPPAGSRFRVLATTRQDPGLGFFRRLKKSIVKETQIIKLSALTAEDSLELLSKNVNEGILAEEQETVLKICEYFRFHPLALTLLSSYINNSPGISLRQIQSKLENLSIKPATGLGNLESSESLDKMFEELSIQLQKENEVRYGLKFSSSKGIVLEGETFKVHLELLTLSNDADDELTFSTSNKHDRGNDINILLNAPGFQVEGSNVGSLPLDSTSEPTDNIGRIAFNLTALYTGDRSLSVELYRNCEFIRKLETEIYVRPLSEVGFLKEYIKVRTRPIAQPSFIFNVKPVWHKNRLSCRIQYEFKILDNSLVKLGDLNILSEEIPVSLFDKANQIFKEALKHDYTNSYDEFLKHIKYFGHELFKKLVPFAIQDRIRLILSSRQNVFALFLIDQEAAIPWEFLSDGNHLLSECLTIGRWLQDMSNSCWEEVPIGSASVSYFENVRKHGDRAEILNSMGSPNPQILPSGMLDILSLSESIRGLHILRSDEFDEECQLSEAPILISAKDNINASVEQQIQTSKLNIYRNHPLVTLSYTREDKPNPTDIEYSWAPTFIRAGASAFVGPLWSVDPAVDTAFISTFYTRLWMGDALGQAFHTARQMARTAVPESCDWLAYVLYGDPMARPYRPVEGKGYAVVEPIGQDIKDPLPPNQSLRFRLTLRRDPPVWHEDRLIEVAEDLAFDNLQVHIVAFGLEVNPTTVDMSRTPNGNYLGWFTLSAPPTMAGETVPVQVHFADGAEPIHSVTFALQIAAEEDE
;
A
#
# COMPACT_ATOMS: atom_id res chain seq x y z
N MET A 1 -33.82 -106.53 2.08
CA MET A 1 -34.44 -105.80 0.93
C MET A 1 -35.30 -104.73 1.53
N VAL A 2 -35.06 -103.44 1.21
CA VAL A 2 -35.55 -102.30 2.02
C VAL A 2 -34.77 -102.33 3.36
N LYS A 3 -34.10 -101.33 3.90
CA LYS A 3 -34.19 -99.86 3.92
C LYS A 3 -32.88 -99.45 4.62
N ASP A 4 -32.00 -98.65 4.01
CA ASP A 4 -31.28 -97.60 4.76
C ASP A 4 -30.53 -96.63 3.83
N LYS A 5 -31.23 -96.03 2.87
CA LYS A 5 -30.71 -94.87 2.12
C LYS A 5 -30.83 -93.55 2.89
N SER A 6 -31.33 -93.57 4.14
CA SER A 6 -31.62 -92.36 4.90
C SER A 6 -30.49 -91.91 5.83
N SER A 7 -29.49 -92.75 6.10
CA SER A 7 -28.42 -92.49 7.07
C SER A 7 -27.14 -91.96 6.43
N GLU A 8 -26.78 -92.39 5.21
CA GLU A 8 -25.62 -91.86 4.47
C GLU A 8 -25.91 -90.52 3.79
N GLU A 9 -27.10 -90.31 3.19
CA GLU A 9 -27.49 -88.98 2.69
C GLU A 9 -27.70 -87.98 3.83
N ARG A 10 -28.17 -88.40 5.02
CA ARG A 10 -28.27 -87.53 6.20
C ARG A 10 -26.94 -87.28 6.91
N LYS A 11 -25.94 -88.18 6.80
CA LYS A 11 -24.57 -87.92 7.29
C LYS A 11 -23.82 -86.99 6.35
N HIS A 12 -23.89 -87.21 5.03
CA HIS A 12 -23.24 -86.34 4.06
C HIS A 12 -23.94 -84.96 3.95
N SER A 13 -25.28 -84.89 4.11
CA SER A 13 -25.98 -83.59 4.20
C SER A 13 -25.82 -82.89 5.55
N ARG A 14 -25.55 -83.60 6.66
CA ARG A 14 -25.24 -82.98 7.96
C ARG A 14 -23.79 -82.51 8.05
N GLU A 15 -22.84 -83.28 7.51
CA GLU A 15 -21.42 -82.90 7.46
C GLU A 15 -21.19 -81.74 6.48
N THR A 16 -21.81 -81.73 5.30
CA THR A 16 -21.76 -80.55 4.39
C THR A 16 -22.53 -79.34 4.94
N SER A 17 -23.58 -79.55 5.74
CA SER A 17 -24.32 -78.46 6.39
C SER A 17 -23.57 -77.86 7.60
N GLU A 18 -22.69 -78.59 8.28
CA GLU A 18 -21.88 -78.06 9.39
C GLU A 18 -20.63 -77.30 8.89
N ASP A 19 -19.96 -77.79 7.84
CA ASP A 19 -18.79 -77.10 7.25
C ASP A 19 -19.17 -75.78 6.54
N THR A 20 -20.31 -75.75 5.84
CA THR A 20 -20.78 -74.49 5.22
C THR A 20 -21.19 -73.46 6.27
N ARG A 21 -21.66 -73.90 7.45
CA ARG A 21 -21.97 -73.02 8.59
C ARG A 21 -20.72 -72.35 9.16
N LEU A 22 -19.59 -73.04 9.19
CA LEU A 22 -18.29 -72.49 9.61
C LEU A 22 -17.73 -71.45 8.61
N PHE A 23 -17.99 -71.60 7.32
CA PHE A 23 -17.57 -70.61 6.31
C PHE A 23 -18.34 -69.28 6.39
N TYR A 24 -19.60 -69.31 6.82
CA TYR A 24 -20.37 -68.08 7.03
C TYR A 24 -19.94 -67.30 8.27
N GLN A 25 -19.47 -67.96 9.33
CA GLN A 25 -19.20 -67.32 10.61
C GLN A 25 -18.28 -66.10 10.53
N SER A 26 -17.26 -66.09 9.66
CA SER A 26 -16.39 -64.90 9.53
C SER A 26 -17.02 -63.76 8.75
N LEU A 27 -17.85 -64.05 7.76
CA LEU A 27 -18.59 -63.02 7.03
C LEU A 27 -19.71 -62.45 7.90
N ASP A 28 -20.44 -63.32 8.60
CA ASP A 28 -21.51 -62.97 9.54
C ASP A 28 -20.99 -62.08 10.68
N ARG A 29 -19.82 -62.43 11.24
CA ARG A 29 -19.16 -61.63 12.29
C ARG A 29 -18.71 -60.27 11.77
N ALA A 30 -18.08 -60.21 10.59
CA ALA A 30 -17.63 -58.95 10.02
C ALA A 30 -18.80 -58.01 9.68
N VAL A 31 -19.90 -58.54 9.14
CA VAL A 31 -21.10 -57.74 8.87
C VAL A 31 -21.77 -57.28 10.16
N SER A 32 -21.87 -58.15 11.17
CA SER A 32 -22.42 -57.78 12.48
C SER A 32 -21.56 -56.70 13.16
N GLU A 33 -20.23 -56.79 13.07
CA GLU A 33 -19.30 -55.79 13.60
C GLU A 33 -19.51 -54.45 12.88
N VAL A 34 -19.51 -54.43 11.55
CA VAL A 34 -19.75 -53.22 10.74
C VAL A 34 -21.11 -52.59 11.07
N LEU A 35 -22.18 -53.39 11.19
CA LEU A 35 -23.53 -52.91 11.47
C LEU A 35 -23.70 -52.46 12.93
N SER A 36 -23.01 -53.07 13.89
CA SER A 36 -23.06 -52.66 15.30
C SER A 36 -22.50 -51.24 15.51
N TYR A 37 -21.55 -50.83 14.68
CA TYR A 37 -20.99 -49.47 14.65
C TYR A 37 -21.72 -48.51 13.70
N ALA A 38 -22.76 -48.94 12.98
CA ALA A 38 -23.49 -48.10 12.02
C ALA A 38 -24.17 -46.90 12.69
N SER A 39 -24.62 -47.02 13.94
CA SER A 39 -25.21 -45.92 14.72
C SER A 39 -24.20 -44.88 15.21
N THR A 40 -22.89 -45.19 15.20
CA THR A 40 -21.81 -44.26 15.59
C THR A 40 -20.94 -43.80 14.42
N GLY A 41 -21.05 -44.44 13.25
CA GLY A 41 -20.33 -44.09 12.03
C GLY A 41 -18.81 -44.32 12.06
N ARG A 42 -18.26 -45.02 13.08
CA ARG A 42 -16.79 -45.10 13.31
C ARG A 42 -16.08 -46.32 12.73
N HIS A 43 -16.78 -47.22 12.04
CA HIS A 43 -16.14 -48.39 11.45
C HIS A 43 -15.56 -48.09 10.05
N PRO A 44 -14.27 -48.37 9.76
CA PRO A 44 -13.62 -47.99 8.50
C PRO A 44 -14.26 -48.57 7.24
N THR A 45 -14.93 -49.72 7.34
CA THR A 45 -15.70 -50.30 6.23
C THR A 45 -17.03 -49.59 6.03
N PHE A 46 -17.69 -49.15 7.10
CA PHE A 46 -18.95 -48.40 7.01
C PHE A 46 -18.69 -47.00 6.42
N GLN A 47 -17.65 -46.32 6.90
CA GLN A 47 -17.23 -45.00 6.38
C GLN A 47 -16.84 -45.05 4.90
N ALA A 48 -16.12 -46.09 4.47
CA ALA A 48 -15.79 -46.26 3.06
C ALA A 48 -17.03 -46.42 2.19
N ILE A 49 -18.06 -47.15 2.66
CA ILE A 49 -19.32 -47.36 1.94
C ILE A 49 -20.16 -46.06 1.90
N GLN A 50 -20.24 -45.32 3.02
CA GLN A 50 -20.88 -44.00 3.05
C GLN A 50 -20.17 -43.03 2.09
N TYR A 51 -18.84 -43.04 2.08
CA TYR A 51 -18.05 -42.26 1.13
C TYR A 51 -18.32 -42.65 -0.33
N TYR A 52 -18.53 -43.94 -0.63
CA TYR A 52 -18.92 -44.34 -1.99
C TYR A 52 -20.29 -43.81 -2.37
N ILE A 53 -21.28 -43.87 -1.48
CA ILE A 53 -22.63 -43.33 -1.73
C ILE A 53 -22.56 -41.81 -1.93
N TYR A 54 -21.83 -41.09 -1.06
CA TYR A 54 -21.55 -39.65 -1.19
C TYR A 54 -20.90 -39.31 -2.53
N ARG A 55 -19.81 -40.01 -2.86
CA ARG A 55 -19.03 -39.77 -4.08
C ARG A 55 -19.87 -39.95 -5.35
N PHE A 56 -20.80 -40.90 -5.34
CA PHE A 56 -21.73 -41.13 -6.46
C PHE A 56 -23.04 -40.33 -6.34
N ARG A 57 -23.17 -39.44 -5.35
CA ARG A 57 -24.33 -38.59 -5.08
C ARG A 57 -25.65 -39.35 -4.91
N LEU A 58 -25.61 -40.52 -4.28
CA LEU A 58 -26.77 -41.38 -4.03
C LEU A 58 -27.36 -41.19 -2.61
N GLU A 59 -27.03 -40.09 -1.96
CA GLU A 59 -27.43 -39.76 -0.58
C GLU A 59 -28.91 -39.38 -0.54
N GLY A 60 -29.76 -40.38 -0.34
CA GLY A 60 -31.23 -40.24 -0.37
C GLY A 60 -31.91 -41.37 -1.15
N ALA A 61 -31.18 -41.98 -2.09
CA ALA A 61 -31.65 -43.13 -2.88
C ALA A 61 -31.13 -44.47 -2.34
N LEU A 62 -29.91 -44.50 -1.80
CA LEU A 62 -29.27 -45.71 -1.27
C LEU A 62 -28.80 -45.50 0.16
N GLU A 63 -29.18 -46.41 1.06
CA GLU A 63 -28.64 -46.45 2.42
C GLU A 63 -27.43 -47.38 2.53
N ALA A 64 -26.42 -46.97 3.29
CA ALA A 64 -25.20 -47.76 3.51
C ALA A 64 -25.48 -49.15 4.11
N THR A 65 -26.47 -49.24 5.00
CA THR A 65 -26.98 -50.50 5.58
C THR A 65 -27.59 -51.42 4.51
N SER A 66 -28.33 -50.87 3.56
CA SER A 66 -28.89 -51.61 2.42
C SER A 66 -27.78 -52.19 1.53
N VAL A 67 -26.77 -51.38 1.21
CA VAL A 67 -25.60 -51.80 0.42
C VAL A 67 -24.80 -52.89 1.12
N ILE A 68 -24.62 -52.79 2.44
CA ILE A 68 -23.93 -53.81 3.25
C ILE A 68 -24.73 -55.11 3.25
N ASN A 69 -26.05 -55.04 3.41
CA ASN A 69 -26.93 -56.21 3.37
C ASN A 69 -26.89 -56.89 1.99
N GLU A 70 -26.92 -56.12 0.90
CA GLU A 70 -26.83 -56.69 -0.44
C GLU A 70 -25.44 -57.29 -0.70
N ALA A 71 -24.36 -56.62 -0.29
CA ALA A 71 -23.01 -57.16 -0.37
C ALA A 71 -22.91 -58.49 0.41
N TYR A 72 -23.48 -58.55 1.61
CA TYR A 72 -23.55 -59.77 2.42
C TYR A 72 -24.29 -60.91 1.70
N LEU A 73 -25.45 -60.63 1.09
CA LEU A 73 -26.21 -61.62 0.32
C LEU A 73 -25.42 -62.13 -0.89
N ARG A 74 -24.75 -61.23 -1.63
CA ARG A 74 -23.85 -61.62 -2.74
C ARG A 74 -22.68 -62.47 -2.24
N GLY A 75 -22.18 -62.20 -1.03
CA GLY A 75 -21.10 -62.96 -0.40
C GLY A 75 -21.53 -64.37 0.01
N ARG A 76 -22.74 -64.52 0.55
CA ARG A 76 -23.29 -65.85 0.85
C ARG A 76 -23.58 -66.66 -0.40
N SER A 77 -24.10 -66.01 -1.44
CA SER A 77 -24.33 -66.65 -2.75
C SER A 77 -23.01 -67.10 -3.38
N PHE A 78 -21.95 -66.30 -3.27
CA PHE A 78 -20.60 -66.68 -3.69
C PHE A 78 -20.12 -67.93 -2.95
N ILE A 79 -20.14 -67.94 -1.62
CA ILE A 79 -19.73 -69.10 -0.80
C ILE A 79 -20.55 -70.35 -1.14
N ASN A 80 -21.87 -70.21 -1.35
CA ASN A 80 -22.74 -71.32 -1.75
C ASN A 80 -22.37 -71.90 -3.11
N ARG A 81 -22.01 -71.05 -4.09
CA ARG A 81 -21.70 -71.50 -5.45
C ARG A 81 -20.29 -72.07 -5.59
N THR A 82 -19.33 -71.52 -4.85
CA THR A 82 -17.91 -71.88 -5.01
C THR A 82 -17.39 -72.80 -3.91
N SER A 83 -18.14 -72.98 -2.82
CA SER A 83 -17.73 -73.72 -1.61
C SER A 83 -16.38 -73.24 -1.02
N GLN A 84 -16.01 -71.97 -1.27
CA GLN A 84 -14.79 -71.34 -0.76
C GLN A 84 -15.10 -70.27 0.28
N ARG A 85 -14.24 -70.16 1.31
CA ARG A 85 -14.33 -69.13 2.35
C ARG A 85 -13.79 -67.78 1.85
N ILE A 86 -14.45 -66.69 2.21
CA ILE A 86 -13.91 -65.34 2.01
C ILE A 86 -12.87 -65.07 3.10
N GLU A 87 -11.59 -65.02 2.71
CA GLU A 87 -10.47 -64.86 3.65
C GLU A 87 -10.44 -63.49 4.35
N ASN A 88 -10.77 -62.41 3.63
CA ASN A 88 -10.85 -61.05 4.19
C ASN A 88 -12.24 -60.44 3.98
N PRO A 89 -13.19 -60.69 4.89
CA PRO A 89 -14.56 -60.21 4.76
C PRO A 89 -14.68 -58.69 4.64
N ASN A 90 -13.88 -57.91 5.35
CA ASN A 90 -13.97 -56.44 5.33
C ASN A 90 -13.49 -55.83 4.01
N ALA A 91 -12.38 -56.34 3.45
CA ALA A 91 -11.91 -55.90 2.13
C ALA A 91 -12.88 -56.33 1.03
N TRP A 92 -13.43 -57.54 1.13
CA TRP A 92 -14.43 -58.05 0.19
C TRP A 92 -15.75 -57.26 0.25
N LEU A 93 -16.22 -56.89 1.45
CA LEU A 93 -17.39 -56.04 1.64
C LEU A 93 -17.18 -54.65 1.02
N LYS A 94 -16.02 -54.01 1.21
CA LYS A 94 -15.69 -52.71 0.57
C LYS A 94 -15.72 -52.80 -0.96
N ALA A 95 -15.07 -53.81 -1.52
CA ALA A 95 -15.00 -53.98 -2.98
C ALA A 95 -16.37 -54.30 -3.59
N THR A 96 -17.16 -55.16 -2.92
CA THR A 96 -18.50 -55.53 -3.40
C THR A 96 -19.49 -54.39 -3.24
N ALA A 97 -19.43 -53.65 -2.13
CA ALA A 97 -20.25 -52.46 -1.91
C ALA A 97 -19.97 -51.36 -2.94
N TYR A 98 -18.70 -51.11 -3.28
CA TYR A 98 -18.36 -50.17 -4.36
C TYR A 98 -19.02 -50.57 -5.69
N ASN A 99 -19.01 -51.86 -6.03
CA ASN A 99 -19.65 -52.35 -7.26
C ASN A 99 -21.17 -52.19 -7.21
N ILE A 100 -21.82 -52.46 -6.07
CA ILE A 100 -23.27 -52.29 -5.88
C ILE A 100 -23.66 -50.81 -6.00
N VAL A 101 -22.93 -49.90 -5.35
CA VAL A 101 -23.18 -48.44 -5.43
C VAL A 101 -23.04 -47.95 -6.88
N ARG A 102 -22.00 -48.40 -7.59
CA ARG A 102 -21.78 -48.06 -9.00
C ARG A 102 -22.86 -48.64 -9.92
N GLU A 103 -23.39 -49.82 -9.61
CA GLU A 103 -24.45 -50.48 -10.38
C GLU A 103 -25.78 -49.73 -10.21
N ASN A 104 -26.12 -49.30 -9.00
CA ASN A 104 -27.30 -48.47 -8.72
C ASN A 104 -27.19 -47.07 -9.34
N TYR A 105 -26.01 -46.44 -9.28
CA TYR A 105 -25.75 -45.18 -9.98
C TYR A 105 -26.00 -45.30 -11.49
N ARG A 106 -25.66 -46.44 -12.10
CA ARG A 106 -25.95 -46.68 -13.53
C ARG A 106 -27.43 -46.91 -13.82
N ILE A 107 -28.20 -47.42 -12.86
CA ILE A 107 -29.64 -47.66 -13.02
C ILE A 107 -30.40 -46.34 -12.90
N GLU A 108 -30.12 -45.51 -11.89
CA GLU A 108 -30.73 -44.19 -11.77
C GLU A 108 -30.40 -43.28 -12.95
N ASN A 109 -29.18 -43.37 -13.49
CA ASN A 109 -28.77 -42.62 -14.68
C ASN A 109 -29.09 -43.32 -16.01
N ARG A 110 -29.79 -44.47 -15.99
CA ARG A 110 -30.32 -45.13 -17.20
C ARG A 110 -31.70 -44.61 -17.59
N ASP A 111 -32.50 -44.18 -16.62
CA ASP A 111 -33.84 -43.61 -16.88
C ASP A 111 -33.75 -42.20 -17.49
N SER A 112 -32.60 -41.53 -17.36
CA SER A 112 -32.30 -40.23 -17.99
C SER A 112 -31.60 -40.35 -19.36
N ALA A 113 -31.37 -41.56 -19.88
CA ALA A 113 -30.68 -41.82 -21.14
C ALA A 113 -31.29 -42.96 -21.95
N SER A 114 -32.61 -43.12 -21.91
CA SER A 114 -33.36 -44.09 -22.70
C SER A 114 -34.12 -43.45 -23.86
N GLU A 115 -33.42 -42.75 -24.75
CA GLU A 115 -33.84 -42.63 -26.16
C GLU A 115 -32.60 -42.36 -27.03
N ASN A 116 -32.41 -43.22 -28.03
CA ASN A 116 -31.36 -43.16 -29.07
C ASN A 116 -29.98 -43.75 -28.73
N TYR A 117 -29.94 -45.08 -28.57
CA TYR A 117 -28.84 -45.88 -29.12
C TYR A 117 -29.42 -46.98 -30.02
N GLN A 118 -29.45 -46.72 -31.32
CA GLN A 118 -29.33 -47.79 -32.31
C GLN A 118 -28.03 -47.56 -33.10
N ASN A 119 -27.06 -48.42 -32.79
CA ASN A 119 -25.93 -48.87 -33.60
C ASN A 119 -25.38 -47.96 -34.71
N SER A 120 -24.21 -47.36 -34.50
CA SER A 120 -23.16 -47.30 -35.53
C SER A 120 -21.79 -46.89 -34.96
N GLU A 121 -20.85 -47.83 -35.05
CA GLU A 121 -19.39 -47.73 -35.26
C GLU A 121 -18.57 -46.52 -34.74
N LEU A 122 -17.56 -46.88 -33.94
CA LEU A 122 -16.41 -46.10 -33.45
C LEU A 122 -15.83 -45.08 -34.44
N PHE A 123 -16.14 -43.80 -34.21
CA PHE A 123 -15.31 -42.65 -34.59
C PHE A 123 -15.20 -41.72 -33.37
N VAL A 124 -13.99 -41.49 -32.86
CA VAL A 124 -13.73 -40.47 -31.81
C VAL A 124 -13.11 -39.28 -32.51
N ASP A 125 -13.94 -38.31 -32.86
CA ASP A 125 -13.50 -37.03 -33.39
C ASP A 125 -13.00 -36.16 -32.22
N SER A 126 -11.72 -35.77 -32.24
CA SER A 126 -11.07 -35.00 -31.17
C SER A 126 -11.70 -33.61 -31.00
N SER A 127 -12.32 -33.08 -32.07
CA SER A 127 -13.07 -31.82 -32.04
C SER A 127 -14.33 -31.88 -31.17
N ASN A 128 -14.97 -33.05 -31.07
CA ASN A 128 -16.19 -33.26 -30.29
C ASN A 128 -15.91 -33.57 -28.80
N SER A 129 -14.66 -33.86 -28.44
CA SER A 129 -14.21 -34.00 -27.05
C SER A 129 -13.88 -32.63 -26.44
N LEU A 130 -13.41 -31.68 -27.26
CA LEU A 130 -13.19 -30.29 -26.89
C LEU A 130 -14.49 -29.58 -26.50
N SER A 131 -15.57 -29.76 -27.26
CA SER A 131 -16.87 -29.13 -26.95
C SER A 131 -17.40 -29.53 -25.57
N LYS A 132 -17.21 -30.79 -25.15
CA LYS A 132 -17.57 -31.27 -23.80
C LYS A 132 -16.70 -30.70 -22.68
N ILE A 133 -15.44 -30.36 -22.95
CA ILE A 133 -14.57 -29.67 -21.98
C ILE A 133 -14.94 -28.19 -21.88
N ILE A 134 -15.39 -27.60 -22.99
CA ILE A 134 -15.65 -26.16 -23.15
C ILE A 134 -16.98 -25.71 -22.50
N GLU A 135 -17.89 -26.64 -22.17
CA GLU A 135 -19.17 -26.32 -21.51
C GLU A 135 -19.07 -26.17 -19.98
N ALA A 136 -17.91 -26.40 -19.37
CA ALA A 136 -17.68 -26.06 -17.96
C ALA A 136 -17.20 -24.60 -17.86
N GLU A 137 -18.03 -23.72 -17.30
CA GLU A 137 -17.87 -22.25 -17.24
C GLU A 137 -16.62 -21.71 -16.51
N GLU A 138 -15.62 -22.53 -16.17
CA GLU A 138 -14.41 -22.08 -15.48
C GLU A 138 -13.12 -22.41 -16.26
N SER A 139 -12.70 -21.46 -17.10
CA SER A 139 -11.29 -21.11 -17.43
C SER A 139 -11.06 -20.84 -18.92
N SER A 140 -11.40 -19.62 -19.36
CA SER A 140 -11.04 -19.08 -20.67
C SER A 140 -9.53 -19.14 -20.96
N LYS A 141 -8.69 -19.15 -19.93
CA LYS A 141 -7.22 -19.23 -20.02
C LYS A 141 -6.72 -20.61 -20.45
N VAL A 142 -7.26 -21.70 -19.90
CA VAL A 142 -6.90 -23.06 -20.32
C VAL A 142 -7.27 -23.30 -21.77
N LYS A 143 -8.39 -22.71 -22.23
CA LYS A 143 -8.80 -22.72 -23.64
C LYS A 143 -7.77 -22.02 -24.53
N SER A 144 -7.28 -20.85 -24.14
CA SER A 144 -6.22 -20.15 -24.89
C SER A 144 -4.91 -20.93 -24.95
N VAL A 145 -4.51 -21.58 -23.86
CA VAL A 145 -3.27 -22.39 -23.81
C VAL A 145 -3.42 -23.66 -24.64
N LEU A 146 -4.57 -24.35 -24.58
CA LEU A 146 -4.84 -25.52 -25.41
C LEU A 146 -4.90 -25.17 -26.90
N ASN A 147 -5.50 -24.04 -27.26
CA ASN A 147 -5.51 -23.56 -28.65
C ASN A 147 -4.09 -23.25 -29.14
N LYS A 148 -3.28 -22.52 -28.35
CA LYS A 148 -1.89 -22.24 -28.72
C LYS A 148 -1.04 -23.50 -28.80
N LEU A 149 -1.24 -24.48 -27.90
CA LEU A 149 -0.55 -25.77 -27.97
C LEU A 149 -0.97 -26.58 -29.21
N GLN A 150 -2.25 -26.53 -29.58
CA GLN A 150 -2.77 -27.16 -30.79
C GLN A 150 -2.15 -26.53 -32.05
N GLU A 151 -1.99 -25.21 -32.06
CA GLU A 151 -1.31 -24.47 -33.15
C GLU A 151 0.19 -24.79 -33.22
N GLU A 152 0.90 -24.75 -32.09
CA GLU A 152 2.36 -24.96 -32.03
C GLU A 152 2.74 -26.42 -32.29
N ASN A 153 2.04 -27.38 -31.69
CA ASN A 153 2.35 -28.79 -31.81
C ASN A 153 1.10 -29.69 -31.68
N PRO A 154 0.41 -29.96 -32.80
CA PRO A 154 -0.82 -30.74 -32.82
C PRO A 154 -0.67 -32.13 -32.18
N LYS A 155 0.52 -32.74 -32.26
CA LYS A 155 0.80 -34.07 -31.69
C LYS A 155 0.88 -34.06 -30.16
N TYR A 156 1.29 -32.94 -29.56
CA TYR A 156 1.30 -32.74 -28.12
C TYR A 156 -0.10 -32.49 -27.58
N PHE A 157 -0.88 -31.70 -28.31
CA PHE A 157 -2.29 -31.52 -28.02
C PHE A 157 -3.06 -32.85 -28.09
N GLU A 158 -2.90 -33.60 -29.18
CA GLU A 158 -3.59 -34.87 -29.43
C GLU A 158 -3.27 -35.92 -28.36
N ILE A 159 -2.01 -36.04 -27.93
CA ILE A 159 -1.65 -37.00 -26.89
C ILE A 159 -2.17 -36.60 -25.50
N ILE A 160 -2.26 -35.30 -25.21
CA ILE A 160 -2.89 -34.79 -23.98
C ILE A 160 -4.39 -35.13 -24.00
N VAL A 161 -5.09 -34.89 -25.10
CA VAL A 161 -6.53 -35.19 -25.21
C VAL A 161 -6.79 -36.69 -25.10
N LEU A 162 -6.11 -37.51 -25.91
CA LEU A 162 -6.36 -38.95 -25.93
C LEU A 162 -6.01 -39.62 -24.59
N ARG A 163 -4.92 -39.19 -23.93
CA ARG A 163 -4.44 -39.86 -22.72
C ARG A 163 -4.97 -39.26 -21.42
N LEU A 164 -5.14 -37.94 -21.33
CA LEU A 164 -5.49 -37.25 -20.09
C LEU A 164 -6.96 -36.84 -20.04
N VAL A 165 -7.54 -36.43 -21.17
CA VAL A 165 -8.96 -36.04 -21.21
C VAL A 165 -9.84 -37.28 -21.40
N ASN A 166 -9.53 -38.09 -22.40
CA ASN A 166 -10.31 -39.28 -22.72
C ASN A 166 -9.89 -40.52 -21.90
N GLU A 167 -8.88 -40.36 -21.04
CA GLU A 167 -8.32 -41.36 -20.12
C GLU A 167 -7.95 -42.72 -20.75
N LEU A 168 -7.77 -42.77 -22.08
CA LEU A 168 -7.53 -44.00 -22.81
C LEU A 168 -6.23 -44.67 -22.36
N LYS A 169 -6.23 -45.99 -22.19
CA LYS A 169 -5.02 -46.75 -21.87
C LYS A 169 -4.01 -46.66 -23.02
N TRP A 170 -2.72 -46.82 -22.74
CA TRP A 170 -1.67 -46.68 -23.77
C TRP A 170 -1.86 -47.54 -25.03
N LYS A 171 -2.43 -48.74 -24.89
CA LYS A 171 -2.82 -49.58 -26.03
C LYS A 171 -3.93 -48.94 -26.87
N GLU A 172 -4.95 -48.38 -26.22
CA GLU A 172 -6.08 -47.70 -26.85
C GLU A 172 -5.65 -46.38 -27.51
N VAL A 173 -4.72 -45.65 -26.91
CA VAL A 173 -4.09 -44.45 -27.51
C VAL A 173 -3.36 -44.81 -28.80
N ARG A 174 -2.58 -45.90 -28.81
CA ARG A 174 -1.91 -46.38 -30.03
C ARG A 174 -2.89 -46.81 -31.11
N GLU A 175 -3.97 -47.48 -30.71
CA GLU A 175 -5.06 -47.88 -31.62
C GLU A 175 -5.74 -46.64 -32.24
N ALA A 176 -5.99 -45.61 -31.43
CA ALA A 176 -6.59 -44.35 -31.87
C ALA A 176 -5.68 -43.58 -32.83
N LEU A 177 -4.38 -43.43 -32.51
CA LEU A 177 -3.39 -42.78 -33.39
C LEU A 177 -3.19 -43.52 -34.72
N ARG A 178 -3.25 -44.86 -34.68
CA ARG A 178 -3.22 -45.70 -35.89
C ARG A 178 -4.43 -45.43 -36.80
N LYS A 179 -5.62 -45.31 -36.21
CA LYS A 179 -6.86 -45.00 -36.93
C LYS A 179 -6.90 -43.55 -37.41
N GLY A 180 -6.30 -42.62 -36.67
CA GLY A 180 -6.14 -41.20 -37.03
C GLY A 180 -5.07 -40.93 -38.09
N GLY A 181 -4.42 -41.96 -38.62
CA GLY A 181 -3.51 -41.85 -39.76
C GLY A 181 -2.02 -41.65 -39.42
N GLU A 182 -1.60 -41.69 -38.15
CA GLU A 182 -0.18 -41.58 -37.79
C GLU A 182 0.57 -42.90 -38.08
N ASN A 183 1.48 -42.88 -39.06
CA ASN A 183 2.29 -44.04 -39.45
C ASN A 183 3.76 -43.62 -39.70
N PRO A 184 4.78 -44.27 -39.08
CA PRO A 184 4.69 -45.40 -38.15
C PRO A 184 4.10 -45.01 -36.78
N VAL A 185 3.24 -45.89 -36.24
CA VAL A 185 2.61 -45.68 -34.92
C VAL A 185 3.69 -45.70 -33.83
N PRO A 186 3.86 -44.63 -33.03
CA PRO A 186 4.92 -44.56 -32.04
C PRO A 186 4.83 -45.68 -30.99
N SER A 187 5.98 -46.07 -30.43
CA SER A 187 6.03 -47.04 -29.33
C SER A 187 5.44 -46.45 -28.04
N GLU A 188 4.98 -47.27 -27.09
CA GLU A 188 4.48 -46.74 -25.81
C GLU A 188 5.53 -45.92 -25.05
N LYS A 189 6.82 -46.28 -25.18
CA LYS A 189 7.93 -45.50 -24.60
C LYS A 189 8.01 -44.11 -25.25
N THR A 190 7.91 -44.06 -26.59
CA THR A 190 7.90 -42.80 -27.35
C THR A 190 6.70 -41.94 -27.00
N LEU A 191 5.51 -42.53 -26.86
CA LEU A 191 4.30 -41.82 -26.47
C LEU A 191 4.37 -41.26 -25.03
N ARG A 192 5.01 -41.97 -24.11
CA ARG A 192 5.24 -41.48 -22.74
C ARG A 192 6.19 -40.29 -22.71
N ASN A 193 7.29 -40.34 -23.47
CA ASN A 193 8.20 -39.20 -23.63
C ASN A 193 7.48 -38.02 -24.30
N ARG A 194 6.72 -38.29 -25.37
CA ARG A 194 5.91 -37.27 -26.05
C ARG A 194 4.90 -36.61 -25.09
N LEU A 195 4.27 -37.38 -24.21
CA LEU A 195 3.38 -36.84 -23.18
C LEU A 195 4.14 -36.00 -22.13
N LYS A 196 5.35 -36.42 -21.74
CA LYS A 196 6.22 -35.67 -20.82
C LYS A 196 6.59 -34.31 -21.41
N GLU A 197 7.03 -34.29 -22.67
CA GLU A 197 7.37 -33.08 -23.41
C GLU A 197 6.15 -32.19 -23.64
N ALA A 198 5.01 -32.78 -24.02
CA ALA A 198 3.75 -32.06 -24.19
C ALA A 198 3.31 -31.35 -22.90
N ARG A 199 3.45 -32.00 -21.74
CA ARG A 199 3.14 -31.39 -20.43
C ARG A 199 4.08 -30.25 -20.08
N SER A 200 5.38 -30.42 -20.30
CA SER A 200 6.37 -29.36 -20.08
C SER A 200 6.08 -28.14 -20.95
N ARG A 201 5.75 -28.35 -22.24
CA ARG A 201 5.42 -27.23 -23.14
C ARG A 201 4.09 -26.58 -22.77
N PHE A 202 3.06 -27.37 -22.45
CA PHE A 202 1.79 -26.85 -21.95
C PHE A 202 1.99 -25.95 -20.72
N GLN A 203 2.81 -26.38 -19.75
CA GLN A 203 3.15 -25.58 -18.58
C GLN A 203 3.89 -24.31 -18.96
N LYS A 204 4.89 -24.38 -19.85
CA LYS A 204 5.63 -23.19 -20.28
C LYS A 204 4.72 -22.16 -20.96
N ILE A 205 3.85 -22.58 -21.88
CA ILE A 205 2.85 -21.69 -22.51
C ILE A 205 1.88 -21.15 -21.45
N PHE A 206 1.46 -21.97 -20.50
CA PHE A 206 0.61 -21.53 -19.40
C PHE A 206 1.28 -20.46 -18.52
N TYR A 207 2.59 -20.61 -18.24
CA TYR A 207 3.40 -19.63 -17.51
C TYR A 207 3.63 -18.33 -18.29
N GLU A 208 3.81 -18.41 -19.61
CA GLU A 208 3.93 -17.25 -20.51
C GLU A 208 2.66 -16.36 -20.49
N TYR A 209 1.48 -16.92 -20.15
CA TYR A 209 0.21 -16.18 -20.16
C TYR A 209 -0.17 -15.44 -18.86
N GLN A 210 0.50 -15.66 -17.72
CA GLN A 210 0.68 -14.71 -16.59
C GLN A 210 1.28 -15.35 -15.32
N LEU A 211 2.14 -14.59 -14.64
CA LEU A 211 2.54 -14.70 -13.24
C LEU A 211 1.31 -14.70 -12.29
N ASP A 212 0.82 -15.88 -11.91
CA ASP A 212 0.06 -16.07 -10.66
C ASP A 212 0.10 -17.55 -10.21
N LEU A 213 1.09 -17.89 -9.37
CA LEU A 213 1.37 -19.26 -8.88
C LEU A 213 0.36 -19.79 -7.84
N LYS A 214 -0.80 -19.15 -7.64
CA LYS A 214 -1.77 -19.59 -6.62
C LYS A 214 -2.62 -20.79 -7.03
N ASN A 215 -2.77 -21.08 -8.33
CA ASN A 215 -3.76 -22.06 -8.82
C ASN A 215 -3.21 -23.40 -9.32
N ILE A 216 -1.89 -23.69 -9.20
CA ILE A 216 -1.33 -25.04 -9.44
C ILE A 216 -1.33 -25.90 -8.15
N SER A 217 -1.69 -25.31 -7.01
CA SER A 217 -1.75 -25.95 -5.69
C SER A 217 -2.73 -27.13 -5.58
N HIS A 218 -3.61 -27.35 -6.56
CA HIS A 218 -4.59 -28.43 -6.54
C HIS A 218 -4.13 -29.78 -7.12
N ILE A 219 -2.93 -29.88 -7.73
CA ILE A 219 -2.47 -31.15 -8.33
C ILE A 219 -1.35 -31.82 -7.53
N THR A 220 -0.41 -31.08 -6.95
CA THR A 220 0.66 -31.61 -6.07
C THR A 220 1.00 -30.61 -4.95
N PRO A 221 0.82 -30.96 -3.65
CA PRO A 221 1.02 -30.02 -2.54
C PRO A 221 2.46 -29.49 -2.47
N ASN A 222 2.66 -28.17 -2.46
CA ASN A 222 4.00 -27.59 -2.32
C ASN A 222 4.02 -26.18 -1.69
N ASN A 223 5.18 -25.79 -1.16
CA ASN A 223 5.47 -24.45 -0.63
C ASN A 223 6.81 -23.90 -1.17
N ILE A 224 7.15 -24.22 -2.41
CA ILE A 224 8.41 -23.81 -3.03
C ILE A 224 8.44 -22.27 -3.11
N PRO A 225 9.50 -21.59 -2.60
CA PRO A 225 9.63 -20.15 -2.75
C PRO A 225 9.75 -19.74 -4.22
N ILE A 226 9.39 -18.49 -4.54
CA ILE A 226 9.51 -17.97 -5.90
C ILE A 226 10.96 -18.10 -6.39
N ALA A 227 11.11 -18.74 -7.55
CA ALA A 227 12.39 -18.87 -8.24
C ALA A 227 12.70 -17.59 -9.04
N SER A 228 13.97 -17.22 -9.09
CA SER A 228 14.47 -16.08 -9.82
C SER A 228 14.47 -16.34 -11.33
N HIS A 229 14.03 -15.36 -12.12
CA HIS A 229 14.16 -15.38 -13.58
C HIS A 229 15.62 -15.25 -14.05
N LEU A 230 16.53 -14.85 -13.15
CA LEU A 230 17.96 -14.65 -13.39
C LEU A 230 18.80 -15.92 -13.23
N PHE A 231 18.17 -17.09 -13.14
CA PHE A 231 18.88 -18.37 -13.12
C PHE A 231 19.41 -18.72 -14.52
N VAL A 232 20.68 -19.09 -14.62
CA VAL A 232 21.39 -19.46 -15.86
C VAL A 232 22.37 -20.59 -15.61
N GLY A 233 22.67 -21.37 -16.65
CA GLY A 233 23.57 -22.52 -16.58
C GLY A 233 23.09 -23.64 -15.64
N ARG A 234 24.04 -24.43 -15.12
CA ARG A 234 23.84 -25.48 -14.10
C ARG A 234 23.06 -26.74 -14.50
N SER A 235 22.95 -27.02 -15.80
CA SER A 235 22.25 -28.21 -16.29
C SER A 235 22.89 -29.52 -15.80
N GLU A 236 24.22 -29.57 -15.69
CA GLU A 236 24.95 -30.73 -15.19
C GLU A 236 24.66 -30.99 -13.71
N GLU A 237 24.60 -29.95 -12.88
CA GLU A 237 24.29 -30.07 -11.46
C GLU A 237 22.83 -30.48 -11.23
N LEU A 238 21.87 -29.97 -12.03
CA LEU A 238 20.48 -30.41 -11.97
C LEU A 238 20.33 -31.91 -12.30
N GLU A 239 21.02 -32.37 -13.35
CA GLU A 239 21.04 -33.80 -13.72
C GLU A 239 21.68 -34.65 -12.62
N ALA A 240 22.76 -34.17 -12.00
CA ALA A 240 23.41 -34.82 -10.88
C ALA A 240 22.49 -34.96 -9.66
N ILE A 241 21.71 -33.93 -9.31
CA ILE A 241 20.71 -34.01 -8.22
C ILE A 241 19.69 -35.10 -8.54
N SER A 242 19.18 -35.12 -9.77
CA SER A 242 18.18 -36.09 -10.22
C SER A 242 18.68 -37.52 -10.05
N LYS A 243 19.90 -37.80 -10.52
CA LYS A 243 20.54 -39.11 -10.42
C LYS A 243 20.76 -39.55 -8.97
N ILE A 244 21.19 -38.64 -8.09
CA ILE A 244 21.40 -38.97 -6.67
C ILE A 244 20.06 -39.30 -5.99
N LEU A 245 19.00 -38.52 -6.23
CA LEU A 245 17.70 -38.71 -5.58
C LEU A 245 16.87 -39.87 -6.18
N GLU A 246 17.32 -40.49 -7.27
CA GLU A 246 16.81 -41.77 -7.75
C GLU A 246 17.26 -42.92 -6.83
N ASP A 247 18.57 -43.04 -6.62
CA ASP A 247 19.20 -44.16 -5.91
C ASP A 247 19.27 -43.97 -4.39
N GLU A 248 19.45 -42.73 -3.92
CA GLU A 248 19.67 -42.38 -2.52
C GLU A 248 18.52 -41.57 -1.92
N VAL A 249 18.46 -41.54 -0.58
CA VAL A 249 17.43 -40.80 0.16
C VAL A 249 17.80 -39.31 0.31
N ILE A 250 19.09 -38.95 0.28
CA ILE A 250 19.58 -37.61 0.62
C ILE A 250 20.64 -37.14 -0.39
N ALA A 251 20.46 -35.94 -0.96
CA ALA A 251 21.46 -35.21 -1.73
C ALA A 251 21.85 -33.91 -1.00
N ILE A 252 23.14 -33.55 -1.02
CA ILE A 252 23.65 -32.34 -0.36
C ILE A 252 24.35 -31.46 -1.39
N ILE A 253 23.93 -30.20 -1.46
CA ILE A 253 24.53 -29.15 -2.27
C ILE A 253 25.42 -28.29 -1.39
N GLN A 254 26.70 -28.18 -1.75
CA GLN A 254 27.71 -27.45 -1.02
C GLN A 254 28.30 -26.34 -1.88
N GLY A 255 28.59 -25.19 -1.28
CA GLY A 255 29.24 -24.07 -1.95
C GLY A 255 29.23 -22.81 -1.10
N ILE A 256 30.00 -21.81 -1.50
CA ILE A 256 30.12 -20.53 -0.79
C ILE A 256 28.78 -19.76 -0.74
N GLY A 257 28.65 -18.77 0.15
CA GLY A 257 27.47 -17.89 0.20
C GLY A 257 27.22 -17.21 -1.15
N GLY A 258 25.96 -17.04 -1.57
CA GLY A 258 25.61 -16.33 -2.81
C GLY A 258 25.93 -17.05 -4.15
N ILE A 259 26.49 -18.26 -4.12
CA ILE A 259 26.85 -19.04 -5.33
C ILE A 259 25.64 -19.64 -6.09
N GLY A 260 24.43 -19.55 -5.54
CA GLY A 260 23.21 -20.06 -6.20
C GLY A 260 22.69 -21.42 -5.73
N LYS A 261 23.14 -21.96 -4.59
CA LYS A 261 22.65 -23.26 -4.04
C LYS A 261 21.13 -23.30 -3.84
N THR A 262 20.60 -22.28 -3.16
CA THR A 262 19.17 -22.11 -2.90
C THR A 262 18.40 -22.04 -4.20
N GLU A 263 18.90 -21.28 -5.18
CA GLU A 263 18.23 -21.13 -6.46
C GLU A 263 18.25 -22.43 -7.29
N LEU A 264 19.36 -23.17 -7.28
CA LEU A 264 19.47 -24.50 -7.90
C LEU A 264 18.44 -25.49 -7.32
N CYS A 265 18.24 -25.49 -6.00
CA CYS A 265 17.22 -26.31 -5.35
C CYS A 265 15.80 -25.94 -5.79
N LYS A 266 15.49 -24.64 -5.93
CA LYS A 266 14.16 -24.20 -6.38
C LYS A 266 13.88 -24.65 -7.82
N GLN A 267 14.87 -24.50 -8.70
CA GLN A 267 14.74 -24.92 -10.11
C GLN A 267 14.50 -26.43 -10.22
N TYR A 268 15.30 -27.24 -9.50
CA TYR A 268 15.08 -28.69 -9.41
C TYR A 268 13.68 -29.03 -8.89
N ALA A 269 13.23 -28.36 -7.83
CA ALA A 269 11.92 -28.59 -7.20
C ALA A 269 10.76 -28.32 -8.16
N ILE A 270 10.87 -27.25 -8.97
CA ILE A 270 9.87 -26.85 -9.96
C ILE A 270 9.85 -27.84 -11.13
N GLU A 271 11.03 -28.19 -11.67
CA GLU A 271 11.15 -29.13 -12.80
C GLU A 271 10.63 -30.53 -12.46
N HIS A 272 10.84 -30.97 -11.22
CA HIS A 272 10.46 -32.31 -10.75
C HIS A 272 9.21 -32.34 -9.87
N LEU A 273 8.43 -31.26 -9.79
CA LEU A 273 7.27 -31.14 -8.90
C LEU A 273 6.31 -32.35 -9.01
N PHE A 274 6.03 -32.80 -10.23
CA PHE A 274 5.10 -33.90 -10.50
C PHE A 274 5.70 -35.30 -10.30
N ASP A 275 7.02 -35.42 -10.19
CA ASP A 275 7.68 -36.69 -9.85
C ASP A 275 7.51 -37.01 -8.35
N TYR A 276 7.20 -36.00 -7.55
CA TYR A 276 6.93 -36.09 -6.12
C TYR A 276 5.42 -35.97 -5.82
N SER A 277 4.66 -37.00 -6.23
CA SER A 277 3.20 -37.13 -6.02
C SER A 277 2.69 -36.88 -4.59
N GLY A 278 3.51 -37.07 -3.56
CA GLY A 278 3.17 -36.78 -2.17
C GLY A 278 3.41 -35.32 -1.75
N GLY A 279 4.02 -34.52 -2.62
CA GLY A 279 4.32 -33.10 -2.41
C GLY A 279 5.80 -32.76 -2.39
N VAL A 280 6.10 -31.46 -2.54
CA VAL A 280 7.44 -30.88 -2.38
C VAL A 280 7.41 -29.85 -1.25
N PHE A 281 8.23 -30.05 -0.23
CA PHE A 281 8.22 -29.25 0.98
C PHE A 281 9.55 -28.53 1.20
N TRP A 282 9.52 -27.21 1.22
CA TRP A 282 10.66 -26.33 1.44
C TRP A 282 10.73 -25.84 2.88
N VAL A 283 11.91 -25.92 3.49
CA VAL A 283 12.18 -25.42 4.84
C VAL A 283 13.48 -24.64 4.87
N LEU A 284 13.43 -23.43 5.41
CA LEU A 284 14.63 -22.68 5.78
C LEU A 284 15.08 -23.10 7.18
N VAL A 285 16.29 -23.64 7.31
CA VAL A 285 16.83 -24.12 8.58
C VAL A 285 17.50 -22.96 9.31
N SER A 286 16.78 -22.33 10.24
CA SER A 286 17.32 -21.30 11.15
C SER A 286 17.87 -21.93 12.44
N ASP A 287 18.67 -21.18 13.20
CA ASP A 287 19.24 -21.64 14.48
C ASP A 287 18.19 -21.90 15.59
N ALA A 288 16.91 -21.57 15.37
CA ALA A 288 15.82 -21.74 16.34
C ALA A 288 15.00 -23.04 16.09
N GLU A 289 15.16 -24.05 16.96
CA GLU A 289 14.49 -25.36 16.84
C GLU A 289 12.94 -25.33 16.86
N SER A 290 12.32 -24.27 17.39
CA SER A 290 10.85 -24.13 17.48
C SER A 290 10.21 -23.84 16.11
N SER A 291 10.87 -23.06 15.25
CA SER A 291 10.28 -22.62 13.98
C SER A 291 10.11 -23.76 12.95
N PHE A 292 10.93 -24.80 13.03
CA PHE A 292 10.91 -25.94 12.12
C PHE A 292 9.63 -26.78 12.28
N VAL A 293 9.22 -27.04 13.52
CA VAL A 293 8.02 -27.83 13.84
C VAL A 293 6.76 -27.07 13.47
N ASP A 294 6.72 -25.76 13.74
CA ASP A 294 5.57 -24.91 13.39
C ASP A 294 5.37 -24.81 11.86
N GLN A 295 6.47 -24.71 11.08
CA GLN A 295 6.39 -24.72 9.62
C GLN A 295 5.80 -26.01 9.07
N ILE A 296 6.22 -27.18 9.58
CA ILE A 296 5.67 -28.50 9.20
C ILE A 296 4.20 -28.65 9.59
N ILE A 297 3.83 -28.24 10.82
CA ILE A 297 2.44 -28.30 11.30
C ILE A 297 1.54 -27.37 10.48
N SER A 298 2.02 -26.18 10.11
CA SER A 298 1.25 -25.23 9.30
C SER A 298 0.96 -25.78 7.91
N PHE A 299 1.94 -26.46 7.29
CA PHE A 299 1.82 -27.01 5.94
C PHE A 299 0.92 -28.25 5.89
N SER A 300 1.08 -29.16 6.85
CA SER A 300 0.19 -30.33 6.97
C SER A 300 -1.26 -29.92 7.22
N LYS A 301 -1.50 -28.92 8.10
CA LYS A 301 -2.84 -28.34 8.32
C LYS A 301 -3.42 -27.65 7.08
N LYS A 302 -2.61 -26.93 6.30
CA LYS A 302 -3.06 -26.30 5.04
C LYS A 302 -3.45 -27.33 3.98
N SER A 303 -2.69 -28.43 3.87
CA SER A 303 -2.97 -29.49 2.90
C SER A 303 -4.26 -30.26 3.27
N LEU A 304 -4.53 -30.48 4.56
CA LEU A 304 -5.76 -31.10 5.07
C LEU A 304 -6.99 -30.17 5.00
N LYS A 305 -6.82 -28.84 5.08
CA LYS A 305 -7.94 -27.87 4.99
C LYS A 305 -8.58 -27.77 3.59
N SER A 306 -7.95 -28.33 2.56
CA SER A 306 -8.62 -28.51 1.26
C SER A 306 -9.68 -29.63 1.25
N GLU A 307 -9.78 -30.41 2.34
CA GLU A 307 -10.73 -31.52 2.53
C GLU A 307 -11.85 -31.24 3.57
N SER A 308 -12.05 -30.02 4.09
CA SER A 308 -13.08 -29.80 5.12
C SER A 308 -13.59 -28.36 5.25
N ASN A 309 -14.62 -28.00 4.47
CA ASN A 309 -15.56 -26.94 4.86
C ASN A 309 -16.66 -27.54 5.74
N SER A 310 -16.41 -27.59 7.06
CA SER A 310 -17.38 -27.60 8.17
C SER A 310 -16.77 -28.23 9.43
N ILE A 311 -15.86 -27.53 10.11
CA ILE A 311 -15.59 -27.77 11.53
C ILE A 311 -15.47 -26.41 12.21
N ASN A 312 -16.49 -26.05 13.01
CA ASN A 312 -16.51 -24.88 13.87
C ASN A 312 -15.29 -24.86 14.80
N THR A 313 -14.52 -23.78 14.79
CA THR A 313 -13.31 -23.61 15.62
C THR A 313 -13.47 -22.52 16.69
N GLU A 314 -14.51 -22.60 17.53
CA GLU A 314 -14.65 -21.71 18.71
C GLU A 314 -14.75 -22.43 20.08
N GLU A 315 -14.74 -23.77 20.16
CA GLU A 315 -15.02 -24.46 21.45
C GLU A 315 -13.88 -25.30 22.07
N ASN A 316 -12.61 -25.15 21.69
CA ASN A 316 -11.53 -25.95 22.30
C ASN A 316 -10.30 -25.14 22.77
N THR A 317 -10.51 -24.12 23.59
CA THR A 317 -9.50 -23.55 24.49
C THR A 317 -9.87 -23.85 25.94
N PHE A 318 -9.39 -24.99 26.47
CA PHE A 318 -9.52 -25.33 27.88
C PHE A 318 -8.54 -24.48 28.72
N ASN A 319 -9.07 -23.48 29.42
CA ASN A 319 -8.38 -22.78 30.51
C ASN A 319 -8.39 -23.65 31.78
N LEU A 320 -7.22 -24.10 32.23
CA LEU A 320 -7.06 -24.78 33.52
C LEU A 320 -6.63 -23.77 34.59
N SER A 321 -7.54 -23.43 35.51
CA SER A 321 -7.20 -22.71 36.75
C SER A 321 -6.78 -23.70 37.85
N ALA A 322 -5.75 -23.32 38.59
CA ALA A 322 -5.08 -24.15 39.58
C ALA A 322 -5.97 -24.48 40.79
N SER A 323 -6.10 -25.76 41.11
CA SER A 323 -6.42 -26.20 42.47
C SER A 323 -5.76 -27.55 42.78
N GLU A 324 -5.16 -27.62 43.97
CA GLU A 324 -4.25 -28.67 44.45
C GLU A 324 -4.96 -30.01 44.62
N GLY A 325 -4.41 -31.08 44.03
CA GLY A 325 -4.82 -32.46 44.27
C GLY A 325 -3.60 -33.35 44.49
N VAL A 326 -3.56 -34.06 45.62
CA VAL A 326 -2.44 -34.94 46.03
C VAL A 326 -2.50 -36.27 45.28
N MET A 327 -1.36 -36.72 44.75
CA MET A 327 -1.20 -37.97 44.00
C MET A 327 -0.86 -39.15 44.93
N GLU A 328 -1.57 -40.27 44.82
CA GLU A 328 -1.15 -41.58 45.35
C GLU A 328 -0.90 -42.53 44.18
N LEU A 329 0.31 -43.09 44.11
CA LEU A 329 0.71 -44.04 43.08
C LEU A 329 0.51 -45.47 43.57
N ASP A 330 -0.26 -46.27 42.83
CA ASP A 330 -0.42 -47.70 43.08
C ASP A 330 0.65 -48.51 42.31
N SER A 331 1.37 -49.38 43.01
CA SER A 331 2.75 -49.77 42.64
C SER A 331 2.90 -51.09 41.86
N THR A 332 1.93 -51.50 41.03
CA THR A 332 1.92 -52.89 40.48
C THR A 332 1.88 -53.07 38.96
N SER A 333 2.16 -52.06 38.13
CA SER A 333 2.36 -52.29 36.67
C SER A 333 3.57 -51.57 36.10
N SER A 334 4.52 -52.34 35.58
CA SER A 334 5.79 -51.89 34.99
C SER A 334 5.66 -51.22 33.60
N THR A 335 4.46 -50.83 33.18
CA THR A 335 4.23 -50.04 31.96
C THR A 335 3.05 -49.09 32.14
N GLY A 336 3.34 -47.87 32.60
CA GLY A 336 2.40 -46.74 32.62
C GLY A 336 1.46 -46.70 33.83
N GLY A 337 1.68 -45.74 34.72
CA GLY A 337 0.70 -45.39 35.76
C GLY A 337 -0.47 -44.59 35.18
N ARG A 338 -1.63 -44.62 35.84
CA ARG A 338 -2.79 -43.78 35.49
C ARG A 338 -3.06 -42.78 36.61
N VAL A 339 -3.38 -41.53 36.28
CA VAL A 339 -3.80 -40.51 37.24
C VAL A 339 -5.31 -40.33 37.14
N LYS A 340 -6.00 -40.31 38.28
CA LYS A 340 -7.43 -40.03 38.33
C LYS A 340 -7.66 -38.56 38.66
N PHE A 341 -8.27 -37.81 37.74
CA PHE A 341 -8.69 -36.43 37.99
C PHE A 341 -10.18 -36.32 37.68
N GLN A 342 -10.95 -35.79 38.65
CA GLN A 342 -12.42 -35.71 38.58
C GLN A 342 -13.09 -37.00 38.08
N GLY A 343 -12.73 -38.13 38.67
CA GLY A 343 -13.37 -39.42 38.35
C GLY A 343 -12.82 -40.15 37.13
N THR A 344 -12.03 -39.50 36.26
CA THR A 344 -11.55 -40.08 35.00
C THR A 344 -10.07 -40.44 35.07
N TYR A 345 -9.71 -41.64 34.60
CA TYR A 345 -8.33 -42.13 34.62
C TYR A 345 -7.59 -41.76 33.33
N TRP A 346 -6.48 -41.04 33.46
CA TRP A 346 -5.62 -40.59 32.37
C TRP A 346 -4.28 -41.35 32.43
N PRO A 347 -3.78 -41.89 31.30
CA PRO A 347 -2.48 -42.56 31.28
C PRO A 347 -1.35 -41.54 31.39
N VAL A 348 -0.36 -41.80 32.24
CA VAL A 348 0.86 -40.99 32.37
C VAL A 348 2.08 -41.88 32.15
N VAL A 349 2.92 -41.51 31.19
CA VAL A 349 4.22 -42.15 30.95
C VAL A 349 5.30 -41.18 31.40
N CYS A 350 5.98 -41.48 32.50
CA CYS A 350 7.09 -40.67 33.00
C CYS A 350 8.39 -41.11 32.31
N PRO A 351 9.16 -40.21 31.65
CA PRO A 351 10.31 -40.61 30.85
C PRO A 351 11.60 -40.83 31.66
N TYR A 352 11.59 -40.62 32.99
CA TYR A 352 12.74 -40.90 33.85
C TYR A 352 12.54 -42.19 34.62
N ASN A 353 13.12 -43.29 34.11
CA ASN A 353 13.06 -44.59 34.78
C ASN A 353 14.19 -44.82 35.81
N ASP A 354 14.99 -43.80 36.16
CA ASP A 354 16.19 -44.00 37.00
C ASP A 354 16.22 -43.20 38.32
N ALA A 355 15.17 -42.48 38.71
CA ALA A 355 15.21 -41.72 39.97
C ALA A 355 13.85 -41.59 40.67
N ILE A 356 13.25 -42.71 41.08
CA ILE A 356 12.27 -42.70 42.18
C ILE A 356 12.65 -43.83 43.13
N LYS A 357 13.37 -43.51 44.21
CA LYS A 357 13.55 -44.45 45.32
C LYS A 357 12.23 -44.57 46.07
N LYS A 358 11.92 -45.80 46.48
CA LYS A 358 10.69 -46.21 47.15
C LYS A 358 10.39 -45.29 48.35
N GLY A 359 9.32 -44.49 48.27
CA GLY A 359 8.75 -43.77 49.41
C GLY A 359 8.75 -42.23 49.38
N GLU A 360 9.25 -41.57 48.34
CA GLU A 360 9.20 -40.10 48.25
C GLU A 360 7.93 -39.59 47.55
N ARG A 361 7.24 -38.62 48.17
CA ARG A 361 6.12 -37.87 47.58
C ARG A 361 6.67 -36.74 46.71
N VAL A 362 6.26 -36.68 45.44
CA VAL A 362 6.63 -35.62 44.50
C VAL A 362 5.47 -34.62 44.38
N TYR A 363 5.74 -33.33 44.60
CA TYR A 363 4.80 -32.24 44.38
C TYR A 363 5.21 -31.45 43.12
N ILE A 364 4.29 -31.24 42.18
CA ILE A 364 4.50 -30.35 41.03
C ILE A 364 3.71 -29.07 41.28
N ILE A 365 4.40 -27.96 41.52
CA ILE A 365 3.80 -26.62 41.69
C ILE A 365 3.80 -25.94 40.31
N GLY A 366 2.62 -25.68 39.76
CA GLY A 366 2.46 -24.91 38.53
C GLY A 366 2.66 -23.42 38.78
N ARG A 367 3.68 -22.83 38.16
CA ARG A 367 3.67 -21.40 37.81
C ARG A 367 3.65 -21.25 36.29
N SER A 368 2.84 -20.29 35.87
CA SER A 368 2.39 -19.96 34.52
C SER A 368 3.48 -19.92 33.45
N GLY A 369 3.19 -20.51 32.28
CA GLY A 369 3.79 -20.11 31.00
C GLY A 369 4.56 -21.17 30.22
N LEU A 370 4.89 -22.32 30.79
CA LEU A 370 5.68 -23.36 30.10
C LEU A 370 5.20 -24.75 30.51
N THR A 371 4.38 -25.44 29.70
CA THR A 371 4.49 -26.89 29.39
C THR A 371 3.27 -27.50 28.69
N LEU A 372 3.46 -27.86 27.42
CA LEU A 372 2.89 -29.05 26.75
C LEU A 372 3.64 -29.37 25.44
N GLN A 373 4.38 -28.41 24.89
CA GLN A 373 5.18 -28.57 23.66
C GLN A 373 6.44 -29.45 23.80
N ALA A 374 6.92 -29.73 25.02
CA ALA A 374 8.17 -30.46 25.21
C ALA A 374 8.03 -32.01 25.25
N VAL A 375 6.82 -32.55 25.35
CA VAL A 375 6.59 -34.00 25.58
C VAL A 375 6.29 -34.78 24.28
N THR A 376 6.09 -34.12 23.14
CA THR A 376 5.79 -34.75 21.83
C THR A 376 6.97 -34.80 20.86
N ARG A 377 8.21 -34.64 21.34
CA ARG A 377 9.41 -34.48 20.48
C ARG A 377 10.02 -35.77 19.90
N ASN A 378 9.46 -36.95 20.14
CA ASN A 378 9.93 -38.20 19.53
C ASN A 378 8.73 -39.06 19.11
N TYR A 379 8.65 -39.39 17.81
CA TYR A 379 7.52 -40.01 17.09
C TYR A 379 6.42 -39.04 16.63
N TRP A 380 6.76 -38.12 15.73
CA TRP A 380 5.78 -37.45 14.87
C TRP A 380 5.49 -38.35 13.66
N GLU A 381 4.21 -38.56 13.38
CA GLU A 381 3.70 -39.62 12.52
C GLU A 381 4.00 -39.35 11.02
N TRP A 382 4.96 -40.09 10.42
CA TRP A 382 5.22 -40.14 8.96
C TRP A 382 3.98 -40.48 8.09
N ASN A 383 2.86 -40.82 8.74
CA ASN A 383 1.56 -41.12 8.16
C ASN A 383 0.68 -39.88 7.89
N ILE A 384 1.05 -38.69 8.38
CA ILE A 384 0.27 -37.44 8.18
C ILE A 384 0.50 -36.82 6.79
N TRP A 385 1.58 -37.19 6.11
CA TRP A 385 1.90 -36.70 4.77
C TRP A 385 1.03 -37.37 3.69
N PRO A 386 0.63 -36.67 2.61
CA PRO A 386 -0.13 -37.26 1.50
C PRO A 386 0.57 -38.51 0.95
N PRO A 387 -0.17 -39.56 0.52
CA PRO A 387 0.44 -40.76 -0.04
C PRO A 387 1.19 -40.45 -1.35
N GLY A 388 2.38 -41.01 -1.55
CA GLY A 388 3.22 -40.77 -2.74
C GLY A 388 4.69 -40.48 -2.42
N LYS A 389 5.52 -40.24 -3.43
CA LYS A 389 6.93 -39.83 -3.23
C LYS A 389 6.96 -38.36 -2.79
N VAL A 390 7.72 -38.00 -1.75
CA VAL A 390 7.80 -36.63 -1.21
C VAL A 390 9.22 -36.10 -1.29
N LEU A 391 9.40 -34.85 -1.71
CA LEU A 391 10.69 -34.15 -1.61
C LEU A 391 10.66 -33.18 -0.45
N ILE A 392 11.69 -33.23 0.41
CA ILE A 392 11.93 -32.27 1.48
C ILE A 392 13.21 -31.50 1.14
N ILE A 393 13.13 -30.18 1.10
CA ILE A 393 14.25 -29.29 0.83
C ILE A 393 14.62 -28.57 2.12
N LEU A 394 15.85 -28.76 2.58
CA LEU A 394 16.42 -28.17 3.78
C LEU A 394 17.45 -27.12 3.37
N ASP A 395 17.05 -25.85 3.40
CA ASP A 395 17.88 -24.74 2.96
C ASP A 395 18.71 -24.15 4.11
N ASP A 396 19.98 -23.89 3.85
CA ASP A 396 21.01 -23.30 4.73
C ASP A 396 21.32 -24.10 6.00
N VAL A 397 21.54 -25.41 5.86
CA VAL A 397 21.91 -26.29 6.98
C VAL A 397 23.32 -25.97 7.48
N SER A 398 23.43 -25.52 8.74
CA SER A 398 24.72 -25.19 9.36
C SER A 398 25.30 -26.34 10.19
N ARG A 399 24.47 -27.18 10.84
CA ARG A 399 24.91 -28.32 11.69
C ARG A 399 24.04 -29.57 11.54
N TYR A 400 24.63 -30.75 11.71
CA TYR A 400 23.90 -32.03 11.62
C TYR A 400 22.79 -32.15 12.66
N GLU A 401 23.08 -31.67 13.88
CA GLU A 401 22.20 -31.79 15.03
C GLU A 401 20.85 -31.11 14.79
N GLN A 402 20.81 -30.07 13.96
CA GLN A 402 19.58 -29.35 13.58
C GLN A 402 18.62 -30.21 12.78
N ILE A 403 19.15 -31.08 11.91
CA ILE A 403 18.32 -31.87 10.97
C ILE A 403 18.14 -33.31 11.42
N LYS A 404 18.99 -33.83 12.31
CA LYS A 404 19.00 -35.23 12.79
C LYS A 404 17.62 -35.74 13.26
N PRO A 405 16.79 -35.00 14.02
CA PRO A 405 15.49 -35.47 14.48
C PRO A 405 14.44 -35.60 13.35
N TYR A 406 14.74 -35.05 12.17
CA TYR A 406 13.77 -34.83 11.08
C TYR A 406 14.11 -35.59 9.79
N LEU A 407 15.20 -36.37 9.78
CA LEU A 407 15.58 -37.19 8.62
C LEU A 407 14.69 -38.44 8.50
N PRO A 408 14.23 -38.79 7.27
CA PRO A 408 13.40 -39.96 7.06
C PRO A 408 14.19 -41.27 7.22
N PRO A 409 13.54 -42.35 7.70
CA PRO A 409 14.17 -43.67 7.80
C PRO A 409 14.56 -44.23 6.42
N ALA A 410 15.53 -45.14 6.38
CA ALA A 410 16.02 -45.77 5.16
C ALA A 410 14.92 -46.57 4.43
N GLY A 411 14.90 -46.51 3.09
CA GLY A 411 13.89 -47.18 2.25
C GLY A 411 12.52 -46.48 2.22
N SER A 412 12.44 -45.25 2.72
CA SER A 412 11.20 -44.48 2.77
C SER A 412 10.85 -43.77 1.45
N ARG A 413 9.59 -43.34 1.32
CA ARG A 413 9.04 -42.60 0.18
C ARG A 413 9.54 -41.14 0.10
N PHE A 414 10.25 -40.67 1.12
CA PHE A 414 10.78 -39.32 1.19
C PHE A 414 12.16 -39.24 0.52
N ARG A 415 12.45 -38.08 -0.07
CA ARG A 415 13.75 -37.64 -0.57
C ARG A 415 14.11 -36.33 0.09
N VAL A 416 15.38 -36.13 0.41
CA VAL A 416 15.87 -34.92 1.07
C VAL A 416 16.94 -34.26 0.20
N LEU A 417 16.75 -32.99 -0.09
CA LEU A 417 17.75 -32.14 -0.72
C LEU A 417 18.17 -31.07 0.28
N ALA A 418 19.46 -30.94 0.59
CA ALA A 418 19.94 -29.99 1.58
C ALA A 418 21.01 -29.05 1.01
N THR A 419 21.00 -27.77 1.38
CA THR A 419 22.07 -26.82 1.02
C THR A 419 22.94 -26.51 2.25
N THR A 420 24.25 -26.33 2.08
CA THR A 420 25.16 -25.95 3.16
C THR A 420 26.34 -25.10 2.69
N ARG A 421 26.84 -24.21 3.57
CA ARG A 421 28.00 -23.32 3.32
C ARG A 421 29.34 -23.94 3.74
N GLN A 422 29.36 -24.78 4.78
CA GLN A 422 30.61 -25.32 5.33
C GLN A 422 30.97 -26.66 4.69
N ASP A 423 32.26 -27.03 4.72
CA ASP A 423 32.63 -28.46 4.64
C ASP A 423 32.06 -29.12 5.90
N PRO A 424 31.06 -30.01 5.80
CA PRO A 424 30.43 -30.59 6.99
C PRO A 424 31.42 -31.36 7.89
N GLY A 425 32.66 -31.56 7.42
CA GLY A 425 33.73 -32.17 8.17
C GLY A 425 33.50 -33.67 8.33
N LEU A 426 34.59 -34.42 8.48
CA LEU A 426 34.55 -35.88 8.66
C LEU A 426 33.58 -36.35 9.77
N GLY A 427 33.24 -35.49 10.75
CA GLY A 427 32.32 -35.77 11.85
C GLY A 427 30.81 -35.77 11.49
N PHE A 428 30.37 -34.92 10.55
CA PHE A 428 28.98 -34.90 10.05
C PHE A 428 28.71 -36.15 9.20
N PHE A 429 29.64 -36.45 8.29
CA PHE A 429 29.55 -37.61 7.38
C PHE A 429 29.65 -38.97 8.08
N ARG A 430 30.54 -39.08 9.09
CA ARG A 430 30.69 -40.32 9.87
C ARG A 430 29.45 -40.65 10.70
N ARG A 431 28.64 -39.63 11.06
CA ARG A 431 27.39 -39.82 11.82
C ARG A 431 26.20 -40.11 10.91
N LEU A 432 26.13 -39.51 9.71
CA LEU A 432 25.14 -39.87 8.68
C LEU A 432 25.31 -41.32 8.17
N LYS A 433 26.56 -41.76 7.92
CA LYS A 433 26.88 -43.14 7.51
C LYS A 433 26.49 -44.21 8.55
N LYS A 434 26.32 -43.84 9.83
CA LYS A 434 25.97 -44.79 10.90
C LYS A 434 24.47 -45.00 11.08
N SER A 435 23.62 -44.12 10.57
CA SER A 435 22.18 -44.17 10.85
C SER A 435 21.29 -44.47 9.65
N ILE A 436 21.62 -44.06 8.41
CA ILE A 436 20.63 -44.12 7.31
C ILE A 436 21.19 -44.46 5.91
N VAL A 437 22.47 -44.22 5.57
CA VAL A 437 22.94 -44.25 4.15
C VAL A 437 24.29 -44.97 3.94
N LYS A 438 24.45 -45.66 2.80
CA LYS A 438 25.69 -46.40 2.43
C LYS A 438 26.81 -45.50 1.88
N GLU A 439 26.51 -44.41 1.15
CA GLU A 439 27.49 -43.39 0.72
C GLU A 439 26.79 -42.04 0.44
N THR A 440 27.05 -41.01 1.25
CA THR A 440 26.46 -39.66 1.02
C THR A 440 27.21 -38.96 -0.12
N GLN A 441 26.52 -38.59 -1.21
CA GLN A 441 27.09 -37.87 -2.35
C GLN A 441 26.87 -36.35 -2.19
N ILE A 442 27.92 -35.55 -2.44
CA ILE A 442 27.92 -34.09 -2.29
C ILE A 442 28.14 -33.47 -3.67
N ILE A 443 27.27 -32.53 -4.05
CA ILE A 443 27.44 -31.70 -5.24
C ILE A 443 28.09 -30.39 -4.82
N LYS A 444 29.33 -30.15 -5.26
CA LYS A 444 30.06 -28.90 -5.01
C LYS A 444 29.79 -27.89 -6.12
N LEU A 445 29.24 -26.75 -5.76
CA LEU A 445 28.86 -25.67 -6.66
C LEU A 445 30.03 -24.68 -6.82
N SER A 446 30.54 -24.52 -8.04
CA SER A 446 31.62 -23.59 -8.42
C SER A 446 31.07 -22.21 -8.84
N ALA A 447 31.94 -21.26 -9.20
CA ALA A 447 31.52 -20.03 -9.89
C ALA A 447 30.92 -20.33 -11.27
N LEU A 448 30.22 -19.35 -11.86
CA LEU A 448 29.68 -19.46 -13.22
C LEU A 448 30.80 -19.46 -14.26
N THR A 449 30.51 -19.97 -15.44
CA THR A 449 31.39 -19.80 -16.60
C THR A 449 31.31 -18.37 -17.11
N ALA A 450 32.26 -17.96 -17.97
CA ALA A 450 32.21 -16.65 -18.61
C ALA A 450 30.97 -16.50 -19.50
N GLU A 451 30.57 -17.57 -20.19
CA GLU A 451 29.37 -17.62 -21.02
C GLU A 451 28.11 -17.44 -20.18
N ASP A 452 27.95 -18.22 -19.10
CA ASP A 452 26.79 -18.09 -18.20
C ASP A 452 26.74 -16.72 -17.51
N SER A 453 27.90 -16.13 -17.19
CA SER A 453 27.97 -14.80 -16.57
C SER A 453 27.52 -13.69 -17.50
N LEU A 454 27.86 -13.78 -18.79
CA LEU A 454 27.36 -12.86 -19.80
C LEU A 454 25.86 -13.05 -20.03
N GLU A 455 25.38 -14.30 -20.07
CA GLU A 455 23.96 -14.60 -20.15
C GLU A 455 23.20 -14.00 -18.95
N LEU A 456 23.73 -14.13 -17.72
CA LEU A 456 23.13 -13.55 -16.52
C LEU A 456 23.00 -12.02 -16.63
N LEU A 457 24.04 -11.34 -17.08
CA LEU A 457 24.01 -9.87 -17.24
C LEU A 457 23.04 -9.44 -18.33
N SER A 458 22.95 -10.18 -19.45
CA SER A 458 22.04 -9.88 -20.57
C SER A 458 20.55 -9.92 -20.19
N LYS A 459 20.19 -10.64 -19.13
CA LYS A 459 18.80 -10.69 -18.64
C LYS A 459 18.31 -9.35 -18.05
N ASN A 460 19.22 -8.48 -17.61
CA ASN A 460 18.89 -7.20 -16.94
C ASN A 460 19.55 -5.97 -17.58
N VAL A 461 20.59 -6.16 -18.41
CA VAL A 461 21.33 -5.08 -19.07
C VAL A 461 21.16 -5.23 -20.58
N ASN A 462 20.90 -4.12 -21.28
CA ASN A 462 20.67 -4.10 -22.73
C ASN A 462 21.81 -4.80 -23.49
N GLU A 463 21.47 -5.76 -24.35
CA GLU A 463 22.43 -6.56 -25.14
C GLU A 463 23.35 -5.70 -26.01
N GLY A 464 22.88 -4.55 -26.52
CA GLY A 464 23.70 -3.62 -27.30
C GLY A 464 24.86 -3.03 -26.49
N ILE A 465 24.62 -2.70 -25.21
CA ILE A 465 25.64 -2.15 -24.31
C ILE A 465 26.69 -3.22 -23.98
N LEU A 466 26.24 -4.46 -23.75
CA LEU A 466 27.14 -5.58 -23.44
C LEU A 466 27.98 -6.00 -24.65
N ALA A 467 27.44 -5.91 -25.87
CA ALA A 467 28.13 -6.24 -27.11
C ALA A 467 29.20 -5.21 -27.51
N GLU A 468 28.95 -3.92 -27.28
CA GLU A 468 29.90 -2.85 -27.60
C GLU A 468 31.13 -2.84 -26.66
N GLU A 469 30.98 -3.27 -25.41
CA GLU A 469 32.03 -3.24 -24.38
C GLU A 469 32.37 -4.61 -23.79
N GLN A 470 32.29 -5.68 -24.59
CA GLN A 470 32.46 -7.07 -24.15
C GLN A 470 33.77 -7.31 -23.36
N GLU A 471 34.89 -6.67 -23.74
CA GLU A 471 36.17 -6.79 -23.03
C GLU A 471 36.11 -6.18 -21.62
N THR A 472 35.44 -5.04 -21.46
CA THR A 472 35.24 -4.38 -20.16
C THR A 472 34.30 -5.17 -19.28
N VAL A 473 33.22 -5.72 -19.84
CA VAL A 473 32.29 -6.60 -19.13
C VAL A 473 33.00 -7.83 -18.57
N LEU A 474 33.86 -8.47 -19.38
CA LEU A 474 34.64 -9.64 -18.94
C LEU A 474 35.61 -9.28 -17.81
N LYS A 475 36.30 -8.13 -17.87
CA LYS A 475 37.17 -7.66 -16.78
C LYS A 475 36.41 -7.42 -15.48
N ILE A 476 35.20 -6.87 -15.55
CA ILE A 476 34.33 -6.71 -14.38
C ILE A 476 33.86 -8.07 -13.85
N CYS A 477 33.52 -9.01 -14.74
CA CYS A 477 33.16 -10.37 -14.34
C CYS A 477 34.32 -11.11 -13.67
N GLU A 478 35.54 -10.95 -14.18
CA GLU A 478 36.77 -11.47 -13.56
C GLU A 478 37.04 -10.84 -12.19
N TYR A 479 36.80 -9.53 -12.05
CA TYR A 479 36.89 -8.83 -10.76
C TYR A 479 36.00 -9.49 -9.71
N PHE A 480 34.74 -9.79 -10.06
CA PHE A 480 33.81 -10.51 -9.20
C PHE A 480 33.96 -12.03 -9.23
N ARG A 481 34.96 -12.56 -9.95
CA ARG A 481 35.23 -14.00 -10.11
C ARG A 481 34.02 -14.81 -10.55
N PHE A 482 33.20 -14.24 -11.42
CA PHE A 482 32.00 -14.87 -11.96
C PHE A 482 31.01 -15.31 -10.85
N HIS A 483 30.95 -14.54 -9.75
CA HIS A 483 30.08 -14.81 -8.61
C HIS A 483 28.63 -14.36 -8.88
N PRO A 484 27.63 -15.27 -8.89
CA PRO A 484 26.26 -14.96 -9.32
C PRO A 484 25.59 -13.80 -8.59
N LEU A 485 25.70 -13.77 -7.25
CA LEU A 485 25.09 -12.70 -6.46
C LEU A 485 25.73 -11.34 -6.74
N ALA A 486 27.04 -11.30 -6.93
CA ALA A 486 27.76 -10.05 -7.18
C ALA A 486 27.42 -9.50 -8.59
N LEU A 487 27.32 -10.38 -9.59
CA LEU A 487 26.90 -10.02 -10.94
C LEU A 487 25.42 -9.60 -10.99
N THR A 488 24.56 -10.23 -10.18
CA THR A 488 23.15 -9.83 -10.07
C THR A 488 23.03 -8.43 -9.48
N LEU A 489 23.75 -8.14 -8.40
CA LEU A 489 23.80 -6.80 -7.79
C LEU A 489 24.38 -5.76 -8.76
N LEU A 490 25.45 -6.11 -9.48
CA LEU A 490 26.01 -5.27 -10.53
C LEU A 490 24.98 -4.96 -11.62
N SER A 491 24.25 -5.96 -12.10
CA SER A 491 23.22 -5.76 -13.14
C SER A 491 22.10 -4.82 -12.66
N SER A 492 21.68 -4.96 -11.40
CA SER A 492 20.71 -4.06 -10.77
C SER A 492 21.26 -2.64 -10.65
N TYR A 493 22.53 -2.50 -10.24
CA TYR A 493 23.20 -1.21 -10.12
C TYR A 493 23.34 -0.48 -11.46
N ILE A 494 23.73 -1.19 -12.52
CA ILE A 494 23.82 -0.63 -13.88
C ILE A 494 22.45 -0.14 -14.35
N ASN A 495 21.40 -0.94 -14.15
CA ASN A 495 20.05 -0.58 -14.58
C ASN A 495 19.49 0.63 -13.82
N ASN A 496 19.82 0.75 -12.53
CA ASN A 496 19.39 1.87 -11.69
C ASN A 496 20.27 3.13 -11.82
N SER A 497 21.35 3.08 -12.62
CA SER A 497 22.32 4.19 -12.76
C SER A 497 22.56 4.60 -14.22
N PRO A 498 21.52 5.03 -14.98
CA PRO A 498 21.66 5.40 -16.38
C PRO A 498 22.67 6.56 -16.56
N GLY A 499 23.65 6.37 -17.46
CA GLY A 499 24.67 7.37 -17.80
C GLY A 499 26.03 7.19 -17.11
N ILE A 500 26.26 6.10 -16.37
CA ILE A 500 27.60 5.67 -15.93
C ILE A 500 28.09 4.60 -16.92
N SER A 501 29.28 4.80 -17.52
CA SER A 501 29.83 3.81 -18.46
C SER A 501 30.45 2.61 -17.73
N LEU A 502 30.49 1.44 -18.36
CA LEU A 502 31.10 0.25 -17.73
C LEU A 502 32.59 0.47 -17.47
N ARG A 503 33.27 1.30 -18.28
CA ARG A 503 34.66 1.72 -18.03
C ARG A 503 34.84 2.52 -16.75
N GLN A 504 33.89 3.41 -16.42
CA GLN A 504 33.92 4.16 -15.16
C GLN A 504 33.73 3.22 -13.96
N ILE A 505 32.79 2.29 -14.07
CA ILE A 505 32.57 1.25 -13.05
C ILE A 505 33.84 0.40 -12.87
N GLN A 506 34.44 -0.08 -13.96
CA GLN A 506 35.69 -0.85 -13.92
C GLN A 506 36.81 -0.08 -13.21
N SER A 507 37.07 1.17 -13.60
CA SER A 507 38.14 1.98 -13.02
C SER A 507 37.95 2.26 -11.52
N LYS A 508 36.71 2.47 -11.07
CA LYS A 508 36.43 2.69 -9.65
C LYS A 508 36.50 1.38 -8.85
N LEU A 509 36.03 0.26 -9.39
CA LEU A 509 36.20 -1.07 -8.78
C LEU A 509 37.69 -1.40 -8.54
N GLU A 510 38.58 -1.01 -9.45
CA GLU A 510 40.04 -1.19 -9.29
C GLU A 510 40.64 -0.37 -8.13
N ASN A 511 39.99 0.75 -7.77
CA ASN A 511 40.42 1.72 -6.76
C ASN A 511 39.66 1.61 -5.42
N LEU A 512 38.71 0.67 -5.28
CA LEU A 512 38.00 0.45 -4.02
C LEU A 512 38.96 0.01 -2.90
N SER A 513 38.66 0.47 -1.69
CA SER A 513 39.38 0.09 -0.46
C SER A 513 39.16 -1.39 -0.14
N ILE A 514 37.95 -1.88 -0.43
CA ILE A 514 37.55 -3.28 -0.29
C ILE A 514 37.76 -3.99 -1.62
N LYS A 515 38.73 -4.91 -1.68
CA LYS A 515 38.97 -5.75 -2.86
C LYS A 515 38.55 -7.20 -2.61
N PRO A 516 38.04 -7.92 -3.62
CA PRO A 516 37.86 -9.37 -3.52
C PRO A 516 39.24 -10.03 -3.31
N ALA A 517 39.49 -10.54 -2.10
CA ALA A 517 40.77 -11.15 -1.71
C ALA A 517 41.16 -12.32 -2.64
N THR A 518 42.42 -12.77 -2.61
CA THR A 518 42.97 -13.84 -3.47
C THR A 518 42.23 -15.20 -3.40
N GLY A 519 41.24 -15.38 -2.52
CA GLY A 519 40.26 -16.48 -2.51
C GLY A 519 38.80 -15.99 -2.53
N LEU A 520 37.85 -16.87 -2.88
CA LEU A 520 36.40 -16.58 -2.91
C LEU A 520 35.79 -16.22 -1.52
N GLY A 521 36.55 -16.32 -0.43
CA GLY A 521 36.07 -16.22 0.95
C GLY A 521 35.54 -14.85 1.40
N ASN A 522 35.94 -13.75 0.73
CA ASN A 522 35.43 -12.40 1.09
C ASN A 522 34.10 -12.02 0.40
N LEU A 523 33.62 -12.83 -0.56
CA LEU A 523 32.33 -12.62 -1.25
C LEU A 523 31.17 -13.40 -0.58
N GLU A 524 31.43 -14.02 0.59
CA GLU A 524 30.53 -14.97 1.24
C GLU A 524 29.34 -14.34 1.98
N SER A 525 29.39 -13.04 2.31
CA SER A 525 28.32 -12.32 2.99
C SER A 525 27.70 -11.24 2.10
N SER A 526 26.35 -11.19 2.06
CA SER A 526 25.59 -10.09 1.42
C SER A 526 26.09 -8.74 1.93
N GLU A 527 26.28 -8.62 3.25
CA GLU A 527 26.71 -7.39 3.91
C GLU A 527 28.05 -6.83 3.40
N SER A 528 28.97 -7.69 2.94
CA SER A 528 30.24 -7.25 2.36
C SER A 528 30.09 -6.76 0.93
N LEU A 529 29.22 -7.38 0.13
CA LEU A 529 28.88 -6.90 -1.21
C LEU A 529 28.08 -5.59 -1.13
N ASP A 530 27.14 -5.48 -0.20
CA ASP A 530 26.32 -4.29 0.02
C ASP A 530 27.23 -3.08 0.36
N LYS A 531 28.19 -3.25 1.28
CA LYS A 531 29.19 -2.21 1.61
C LYS A 531 30.09 -1.84 0.42
N MET A 532 30.45 -2.80 -0.43
CA MET A 532 31.24 -2.51 -1.64
C MET A 532 30.47 -1.66 -2.65
N PHE A 533 29.19 -1.98 -2.91
CA PHE A 533 28.35 -1.20 -3.81
C PHE A 533 27.96 0.15 -3.22
N GLU A 534 27.87 0.27 -1.89
CA GLU A 534 27.72 1.53 -1.17
C GLU A 534 28.96 2.43 -1.35
N GLU A 535 30.17 1.90 -1.15
CA GLU A 535 31.43 2.64 -1.37
C GLU A 535 31.60 3.07 -2.84
N LEU A 536 31.26 2.19 -3.79
CA LEU A 536 31.25 2.50 -5.22
C LEU A 536 30.28 3.66 -5.53
N SER A 537 29.10 3.66 -4.92
CA SER A 537 28.10 4.71 -5.06
C SER A 537 28.60 6.05 -4.51
N ILE A 538 29.21 6.05 -3.32
CA ILE A 538 29.78 7.25 -2.69
C ILE A 538 30.90 7.86 -3.55
N GLN A 539 31.80 7.03 -4.09
CA GLN A 539 32.90 7.51 -4.94
C GLN A 539 32.41 8.09 -6.28
N LEU A 540 31.33 7.56 -6.83
CA LEU A 540 30.72 8.06 -8.08
C LEU A 540 29.82 9.29 -7.87
N GLN A 541 29.27 9.49 -6.66
CA GLN A 541 28.47 10.66 -6.28
C GLN A 541 29.33 11.92 -6.04
N LYS A 542 30.51 11.79 -5.41
CA LYS A 542 31.38 12.92 -5.05
C LYS A 542 31.95 13.73 -6.23
N GLU A 543 32.02 13.17 -7.44
CA GLU A 543 32.53 13.88 -8.63
C GLU A 543 31.45 14.63 -9.43
N ASN A 544 30.16 14.46 -9.09
CA ASN A 544 29.04 15.06 -9.80
C ASN A 544 28.20 15.99 -8.92
N GLU A 545 28.74 16.52 -7.83
CA GLU A 545 27.98 17.36 -6.91
C GLU A 545 28.12 18.84 -7.30
N VAL A 546 27.01 19.49 -7.65
CA VAL A 546 26.96 20.94 -7.91
C VAL A 546 26.52 21.63 -6.63
N ARG A 547 27.31 22.61 -6.16
CA ARG A 547 26.96 23.45 -5.00
C ARG A 547 26.26 24.72 -5.45
N TYR A 548 25.17 25.03 -4.76
CA TYR A 548 24.40 26.25 -4.96
C TYR A 548 24.48 27.13 -3.72
N GLY A 549 24.63 28.44 -3.92
CA GLY A 549 24.49 29.48 -2.92
C GLY A 549 23.15 30.17 -3.06
N LEU A 550 22.55 30.55 -1.92
CA LEU A 550 21.29 31.27 -1.88
C LEU A 550 21.46 32.62 -1.20
N LYS A 551 20.92 33.67 -1.80
CA LYS A 551 20.92 35.01 -1.21
C LYS A 551 19.50 35.54 -1.07
N PHE A 552 19.07 35.74 0.17
CA PHE A 552 17.80 36.35 0.51
C PHE A 552 18.03 37.82 0.90
N SER A 553 17.42 38.75 0.16
CA SER A 553 17.63 40.18 0.38
C SER A 553 16.37 41.00 0.14
N SER A 554 16.19 42.07 0.90
CA SER A 554 15.12 43.05 0.66
C SER A 554 15.67 44.27 -0.07
N SER A 555 14.88 44.87 -0.96
CA SER A 555 15.22 46.14 -1.60
C SER A 555 15.35 47.31 -0.60
N LYS A 556 14.72 47.19 0.58
CA LYS A 556 14.71 48.19 1.65
C LYS A 556 14.74 47.53 3.04
N GLY A 557 15.58 48.02 3.95
CA GLY A 557 15.58 47.59 5.36
C GLY A 557 14.55 48.31 6.23
N ILE A 558 14.05 49.47 5.77
CA ILE A 558 13.03 50.27 6.45
C ILE A 558 11.97 50.64 5.42
N VAL A 559 10.69 50.40 5.76
CA VAL A 559 9.54 50.61 4.87
C VAL A 559 8.48 51.41 5.63
N LEU A 560 7.72 52.28 4.95
CA LEU A 560 6.58 52.97 5.54
C LEU A 560 5.33 52.09 5.51
N GLU A 561 4.41 52.25 6.47
CA GLU A 561 3.11 51.59 6.40
C GLU A 561 2.39 51.95 5.09
N GLY A 562 1.94 50.93 4.36
CA GLY A 562 1.32 51.03 3.05
C GLY A 562 2.27 51.20 1.87
N GLU A 563 3.58 51.25 2.10
CA GLU A 563 4.59 51.27 1.04
C GLU A 563 4.84 49.86 0.49
N THR A 564 4.98 49.77 -0.84
CA THR A 564 5.36 48.58 -1.59
C THR A 564 6.87 48.44 -1.72
N PHE A 565 7.42 47.24 -1.52
CA PHE A 565 8.83 46.93 -1.70
C PHE A 565 9.01 45.50 -2.25
N LYS A 566 10.23 45.18 -2.71
CA LYS A 566 10.55 43.85 -3.26
C LYS A 566 11.48 43.08 -2.33
N VAL A 567 11.25 41.78 -2.24
CA VAL A 567 12.16 40.83 -1.60
C VAL A 567 12.62 39.82 -2.64
N HIS A 568 13.92 39.57 -2.67
CA HIS A 568 14.59 38.77 -3.68
C HIS A 568 15.21 37.52 -3.08
N LEU A 569 15.07 36.42 -3.80
CA LEU A 569 15.88 35.22 -3.60
C LEU A 569 16.67 34.95 -4.89
N GLU A 570 17.99 34.88 -4.78
CA GLU A 570 18.92 34.61 -5.87
C GLU A 570 19.61 33.26 -5.67
N LEU A 571 19.70 32.47 -6.74
CA LEU A 571 20.39 31.17 -6.78
C LEU A 571 21.68 31.29 -7.60
N LEU A 572 22.81 31.01 -6.95
CA LEU A 572 24.15 31.14 -7.51
C LEU A 572 24.80 29.75 -7.59
N THR A 573 25.52 29.42 -8.65
CA THR A 573 26.47 28.29 -8.63
C THR A 573 27.73 28.71 -7.88
N LEU A 574 28.27 27.82 -7.04
CA LEU A 574 29.52 28.06 -6.32
C LEU A 574 30.64 27.16 -6.86
N SER A 575 31.85 27.71 -6.94
CA SER A 575 33.06 26.91 -7.09
C SER A 575 33.38 26.19 -5.77
N ASN A 576 34.10 25.06 -5.85
CA ASN A 576 34.26 24.07 -4.77
C ASN A 576 34.83 24.57 -3.41
N ASP A 577 35.18 25.85 -3.26
CA ASP A 577 35.91 26.41 -2.11
C ASP A 577 35.15 27.50 -1.30
N ALA A 578 33.87 27.78 -1.59
CA ALA A 578 33.09 28.75 -0.81
C ALA A 578 32.35 28.11 0.38
N ASP A 579 32.93 28.23 1.57
CA ASP A 579 32.28 27.92 2.86
C ASP A 579 31.45 29.15 3.30
N ASP A 580 30.22 29.27 2.77
CA ASP A 580 29.20 30.21 3.27
C ASP A 580 28.05 29.46 3.96
N GLU A 581 27.46 30.05 5.00
CA GLU A 581 26.33 29.50 5.78
C GLU A 581 25.03 29.26 4.97
N LEU A 582 25.00 29.64 3.68
CA LEU A 582 23.82 29.62 2.80
C LEU A 582 23.97 28.68 1.58
N THR A 583 24.69 27.57 1.73
CA THR A 583 24.95 26.63 0.64
C THR A 583 24.15 25.33 0.77
N PHE A 584 23.78 24.75 -0.38
CA PHE A 584 23.29 23.38 -0.46
C PHE A 584 23.87 22.69 -1.69
N SER A 585 23.94 21.36 -1.67
CA SER A 585 24.57 20.56 -2.71
C SER A 585 23.56 19.61 -3.35
N THR A 586 23.72 19.37 -4.65
CA THR A 586 22.82 18.50 -5.43
C THR A 586 23.62 17.62 -6.37
N SER A 587 23.04 16.50 -6.81
CA SER A 587 23.71 15.60 -7.74
C SER A 587 23.34 15.97 -9.18
N ASN A 588 24.35 16.23 -10.02
CA ASN A 588 24.21 16.70 -11.40
C ASN A 588 23.35 15.77 -12.30
N LYS A 589 23.20 14.48 -11.91
CA LYS A 589 22.43 13.48 -12.68
C LYS A 589 20.97 13.31 -12.24
N HIS A 590 20.65 13.38 -10.94
CA HIS A 590 19.27 13.21 -10.46
C HIS A 590 18.46 14.52 -10.44
N ASP A 591 19.15 15.67 -10.48
CA ASP A 591 18.52 16.98 -10.35
C ASP A 591 18.28 17.72 -11.67
N ARG A 592 18.66 17.11 -12.81
CA ARG A 592 18.39 17.71 -14.14
C ARG A 592 16.88 17.76 -14.39
N GLY A 593 16.30 18.96 -14.28
CA GLY A 593 14.86 19.16 -14.37
C GLY A 593 14.12 19.28 -13.05
N ASN A 594 14.83 19.19 -11.91
CA ASN A 594 14.26 19.47 -10.61
C ASN A 594 14.20 20.98 -10.34
N ASP A 595 13.34 21.31 -9.38
CA ASP A 595 12.96 22.67 -9.02
C ASP A 595 13.20 22.87 -7.52
N ILE A 596 13.80 24.01 -7.15
CA ILE A 596 13.75 24.50 -5.79
C ILE A 596 12.48 25.33 -5.65
N ASN A 597 11.50 24.75 -4.97
CA ASN A 597 10.26 25.42 -4.67
C ASN A 597 10.42 26.28 -3.42
N ILE A 598 9.77 27.43 -3.43
CA ILE A 598 9.97 28.51 -2.48
C ILE A 598 8.60 28.89 -1.95
N LEU A 599 8.46 28.94 -0.62
CA LEU A 599 7.26 29.41 0.07
C LEU A 599 7.63 30.61 0.95
N LEU A 600 7.11 31.78 0.61
CA LEU A 600 7.25 33.00 1.38
C LEU A 600 6.16 33.06 2.47
N ASN A 601 6.60 33.19 3.72
CA ASN A 601 5.77 33.50 4.87
C ASN A 601 6.09 34.92 5.36
N ALA A 602 5.14 35.83 5.16
CA ALA A 602 5.29 37.26 5.37
C ALA A 602 4.16 37.85 6.24
N PRO A 603 3.98 37.39 7.49
CA PRO A 603 2.87 37.84 8.33
C PRO A 603 2.95 39.35 8.55
N GLY A 604 1.84 40.03 8.28
CA GLY A 604 1.76 41.49 8.36
C GLY A 604 2.19 42.25 7.11
N PHE A 605 2.49 41.53 6.03
CA PHE A 605 2.66 42.08 4.69
C PHE A 605 1.66 41.45 3.75
N GLN A 606 1.07 42.26 2.87
CA GLN A 606 0.27 41.76 1.77
C GLN A 606 1.20 41.37 0.63
N VAL A 607 1.11 40.12 0.17
CA VAL A 607 1.82 39.67 -1.03
C VAL A 607 1.01 40.07 -2.27
N GLU A 608 1.64 40.75 -3.21
CA GLU A 608 1.04 41.03 -4.51
C GLU A 608 1.31 39.86 -5.47
N GLY A 609 0.27 39.11 -5.81
CA GLY A 609 0.38 37.90 -6.63
C GLY A 609 0.58 36.65 -5.77
N SER A 610 1.51 35.78 -6.18
CA SER A 610 1.79 34.51 -5.52
C SER A 610 2.82 34.66 -4.41
N ASN A 611 2.62 34.01 -3.26
CA ASN A 611 3.61 33.88 -2.20
C ASN A 611 4.49 32.63 -2.36
N VAL A 612 4.37 31.92 -3.48
CA VAL A 612 5.25 30.81 -3.85
C VAL A 612 5.92 31.05 -5.19
N GLY A 613 7.02 30.35 -5.40
CA GLY A 613 7.66 30.24 -6.71
C GLY A 613 8.59 29.04 -6.80
N SER A 614 9.28 28.93 -7.94
CA SER A 614 10.33 27.94 -8.14
C SER A 614 11.51 28.55 -8.84
N LEU A 615 12.68 28.01 -8.55
CA LEU A 615 13.90 28.24 -9.30
C LEU A 615 14.34 26.91 -9.93
N PRO A 616 14.52 26.86 -11.26
CA PRO A 616 15.00 25.67 -11.95
C PRO A 616 16.45 25.36 -11.54
N LEU A 617 16.75 24.10 -11.28
CA LEU A 617 18.13 23.62 -11.19
C LEU A 617 18.62 23.29 -12.60
N ASP A 618 19.39 24.20 -13.19
CA ASP A 618 20.10 23.96 -14.45
C ASP A 618 21.57 23.67 -14.15
N SER A 619 22.11 22.59 -14.72
CA SER A 619 23.52 22.21 -14.58
C SER A 619 24.38 22.66 -15.77
N THR A 620 23.80 23.38 -16.73
CA THR A 620 24.47 23.80 -17.97
C THR A 620 25.04 25.22 -17.94
N SER A 621 24.78 26.02 -16.90
CA SER A 621 25.32 27.37 -16.73
C SER A 621 26.77 27.35 -16.19
N GLU A 622 27.63 28.22 -16.72
CA GLU A 622 29.01 28.36 -16.22
C GLU A 622 29.01 28.80 -14.73
N PRO A 623 30.02 28.40 -13.92
CA PRO A 623 30.02 28.55 -12.45
C PRO A 623 29.93 29.97 -11.87
N THR A 624 29.73 31.00 -12.70
CA THR A 624 29.71 32.41 -12.30
C THR A 624 28.42 33.15 -12.66
N ASP A 625 27.44 32.49 -13.27
CA ASP A 625 26.18 33.13 -13.69
C ASP A 625 25.08 32.97 -12.64
N ASN A 626 24.31 34.04 -12.41
CA ASN A 626 23.08 33.99 -11.63
C ASN A 626 22.07 33.10 -12.37
N ILE A 627 21.78 31.92 -11.83
CA ILE A 627 21.00 30.87 -12.53
C ILE A 627 19.51 31.24 -12.53
N GLY A 628 19.08 31.95 -11.48
CA GLY A 628 17.69 32.33 -11.31
C GLY A 628 17.51 33.29 -10.16
N ARG A 629 16.61 34.27 -10.35
CA ARG A 629 16.15 35.19 -9.32
C ARG A 629 14.64 35.19 -9.30
N ILE A 630 14.07 35.15 -8.10
CA ILE A 630 12.65 35.40 -7.90
C ILE A 630 12.48 36.65 -7.04
N ALA A 631 11.43 37.41 -7.31
CA ALA A 631 11.05 38.59 -6.55
C ALA A 631 9.60 38.46 -6.05
N PHE A 632 9.40 38.77 -4.78
CA PHE A 632 8.07 38.91 -4.19
C PHE A 632 7.81 40.38 -3.91
N ASN A 633 6.68 40.89 -4.41
CA ASN A 633 6.22 42.25 -4.14
C ASN A 633 5.37 42.25 -2.87
N LEU A 634 5.75 43.06 -1.89
CA LEU A 634 5.13 43.12 -0.58
C LEU A 634 4.65 44.54 -0.28
N THR A 635 3.45 44.68 0.27
CA THR A 635 2.95 45.93 0.87
C THR A 635 2.94 45.81 2.38
N ALA A 636 3.59 46.74 3.08
CA ALA A 636 3.61 46.74 4.54
C ALA A 636 2.23 47.12 5.11
N LEU A 637 1.59 46.22 5.87
CA LEU A 637 0.25 46.47 6.40
C LEU A 637 0.26 47.08 7.81
N TYR A 638 1.29 46.76 8.61
CA TYR A 638 1.35 47.11 10.03
C TYR A 638 2.74 47.55 10.46
N THR A 639 2.78 48.47 11.42
CA THR A 639 4.01 49.05 11.96
C THR A 639 4.73 48.14 12.97
N GLY A 640 6.03 48.40 13.14
CA GLY A 640 6.93 47.68 14.05
C GLY A 640 7.90 46.75 13.31
N ASP A 641 8.67 45.99 14.09
CA ASP A 641 9.54 44.94 13.58
C ASP A 641 8.69 43.77 13.10
N ARG A 642 8.93 43.33 11.86
CA ARG A 642 8.21 42.21 11.25
C ARG A 642 9.21 41.24 10.62
N SER A 643 9.09 39.97 10.99
CA SER A 643 9.89 38.88 10.42
C SER A 643 9.31 38.41 9.10
N LEU A 644 10.15 38.31 8.09
CA LEU A 644 9.88 37.64 6.83
C LEU A 644 10.67 36.34 6.81
N SER A 645 10.05 35.27 6.32
CA SER A 645 10.74 34.01 6.15
C SER A 645 10.43 33.33 4.83
N VAL A 646 11.42 32.62 4.31
CA VAL A 646 11.31 31.82 3.10
C VAL A 646 11.68 30.40 3.43
N GLU A 647 10.78 29.47 3.14
CA GLU A 647 11.03 28.04 3.24
C GLU A 647 11.33 27.48 1.85
N LEU A 648 12.34 26.61 1.80
CA LEU A 648 12.85 26.02 0.57
C LEU A 648 12.57 24.53 0.55
N TYR A 649 12.07 24.05 -0.59
CA TYR A 649 11.65 22.68 -0.78
C TYR A 649 12.20 22.11 -2.08
N ARG A 650 12.71 20.88 -2.04
CA ARG A 650 13.03 20.10 -3.24
C ARG A 650 11.94 19.06 -3.43
N ASN A 651 11.22 19.14 -4.54
CA ASN A 651 9.97 18.38 -4.76
C ASN A 651 8.94 18.67 -3.66
N CYS A 652 8.92 17.91 -2.56
CA CYS A 652 8.14 18.16 -1.34
C CYS A 652 9.00 18.04 -0.05
N GLU A 653 10.30 17.80 -0.18
CA GLU A 653 11.23 17.68 0.95
C GLU A 653 11.67 19.06 1.42
N PHE A 654 11.48 19.37 2.70
CA PHE A 654 11.97 20.60 3.31
C PHE A 654 13.50 20.60 3.34
N ILE A 655 14.11 21.66 2.80
CA ILE A 655 15.56 21.86 2.80
C ILE A 655 15.95 22.69 4.01
N ARG A 656 15.41 23.92 4.08
CA ARG A 656 15.74 24.90 5.13
C ARG A 656 14.80 26.11 5.10
N LYS A 657 14.86 26.90 6.17
CA LYS A 657 14.19 28.18 6.34
C LYS A 657 15.21 29.31 6.40
N LEU A 658 14.93 30.39 5.69
CA LEU A 658 15.67 31.66 5.71
C LEU A 658 14.80 32.73 6.34
N GLU A 659 15.38 33.63 7.13
CA GLU A 659 14.64 34.69 7.81
C GLU A 659 15.35 36.04 7.67
N THR A 660 14.58 37.11 7.61
CA THR A 660 15.06 38.50 7.68
C THR A 660 14.03 39.35 8.41
N GLU A 661 14.47 40.46 8.99
CA GLU A 661 13.58 41.42 9.64
C GLU A 661 13.44 42.69 8.80
N ILE A 662 12.22 43.25 8.79
CA ILE A 662 11.90 44.53 8.16
C ILE A 662 11.26 45.42 9.21
N TYR A 663 11.79 46.63 9.38
CA TYR A 663 11.19 47.62 10.26
C TYR A 663 10.18 48.49 9.50
N VAL A 664 8.90 48.42 9.91
CA VAL A 664 7.82 49.21 9.31
C VAL A 664 7.53 50.46 10.15
N ARG A 665 7.77 51.64 9.57
CA ARG A 665 7.51 52.94 10.19
C ARG A 665 6.08 53.42 9.95
N PRO A 666 5.44 54.07 10.94
CA PRO A 666 4.11 54.66 10.76
C PRO A 666 4.13 55.79 9.72
N LEU A 667 3.09 55.86 8.87
CA LEU A 667 2.85 56.98 7.97
C LEU A 667 2.40 58.22 8.78
N SER A 668 2.98 59.39 8.53
CA SER A 668 2.71 60.62 9.29
C SER A 668 1.39 61.31 8.94
N GLU A 669 0.75 60.92 7.84
CA GLU A 669 -0.60 61.35 7.44
C GLU A 669 -1.36 60.09 7.02
N VAL A 670 -2.64 59.98 7.39
CA VAL A 670 -3.49 58.81 7.12
C VAL A 670 -3.81 58.74 5.61
N GLY A 671 -2.86 58.27 4.82
CA GLY A 671 -3.01 57.98 3.40
C GLY A 671 -3.69 56.63 3.22
N PHE A 672 -4.95 56.67 2.78
CA PHE A 672 -5.77 55.49 2.52
C PHE A 672 -5.09 54.55 1.52
N LEU A 673 -4.94 53.29 1.91
CA LEU A 673 -4.51 52.20 1.04
C LEU A 673 -5.64 51.82 0.05
N LYS A 674 -5.23 51.44 -1.17
CA LYS A 674 -6.05 51.14 -2.36
C LYS A 674 -7.03 49.97 -2.17
N GLU A 675 -8.06 49.92 -3.02
CA GLU A 675 -9.07 48.86 -3.08
C GLU A 675 -8.45 47.44 -3.00
N TYR A 676 -8.85 46.69 -1.97
CA TYR A 676 -8.19 45.47 -1.51
C TYR A 676 -8.79 44.16 -2.04
N ILE A 677 -9.55 44.19 -3.13
CA ILE A 677 -10.26 43.00 -3.61
C ILE A 677 -9.84 42.75 -5.05
N LYS A 678 -9.13 41.63 -5.28
CA LYS A 678 -8.80 41.11 -6.61
C LYS A 678 -10.07 41.03 -7.45
N VAL A 679 -10.03 41.56 -8.67
CA VAL A 679 -11.13 41.44 -9.64
C VAL A 679 -11.31 39.96 -9.97
N ARG A 680 -12.48 39.41 -9.67
CA ARG A 680 -12.77 37.98 -9.90
C ARG A 680 -12.83 37.68 -11.39
N THR A 681 -12.12 36.65 -11.83
CA THR A 681 -11.97 36.30 -13.26
C THR A 681 -13.19 35.58 -13.84
N ARG A 682 -14.05 35.02 -12.97
CA ARG A 682 -15.28 34.31 -13.35
C ARG A 682 -16.51 34.91 -12.64
N PRO A 683 -17.70 34.83 -13.24
CA PRO A 683 -18.95 35.24 -12.60
C PRO A 683 -19.32 34.24 -11.49
N ILE A 684 -18.73 34.44 -10.32
CA ILE A 684 -19.02 33.70 -9.10
C ILE A 684 -19.97 34.55 -8.25
N ALA A 685 -20.89 33.88 -7.56
CA ALA A 685 -21.79 34.55 -6.63
C ALA A 685 -20.95 35.30 -5.59
N GLN A 686 -21.32 36.54 -5.31
CA GLN A 686 -20.62 37.36 -4.33
C GLN A 686 -21.26 37.15 -2.95
N PRO A 687 -20.48 37.23 -1.86
CA PRO A 687 -21.09 37.35 -0.54
C PRO A 687 -21.98 38.59 -0.52
N SER A 688 -23.01 38.61 0.32
CA SER A 688 -23.94 39.74 0.38
C SER A 688 -23.24 41.05 0.77
N PHE A 689 -22.23 40.95 1.63
CA PHE A 689 -21.31 42.05 1.95
C PHE A 689 -19.94 41.51 2.36
N ILE A 690 -18.92 42.36 2.21
CA ILE A 690 -17.58 42.16 2.76
C ILE A 690 -17.42 43.11 3.96
N PHE A 691 -16.94 42.57 5.07
CA PHE A 691 -16.66 43.32 6.28
C PHE A 691 -15.17 43.21 6.64
N ASN A 692 -14.44 44.28 6.41
CA ASN A 692 -13.01 44.36 6.66
C ASN A 692 -12.77 45.06 8.01
N VAL A 693 -11.99 44.40 8.87
CA VAL A 693 -11.71 44.82 10.24
C VAL A 693 -10.20 44.91 10.42
N LYS A 694 -9.64 46.11 10.27
CA LYS A 694 -8.20 46.37 10.34
C LYS A 694 -7.82 47.06 11.66
N PRO A 695 -7.09 46.40 12.59
CA PRO A 695 -6.53 47.10 13.74
C PRO A 695 -5.36 48.02 13.30
N VAL A 696 -5.36 49.23 13.84
CA VAL A 696 -4.33 50.26 13.69
C VAL A 696 -3.75 50.51 15.08
N TRP A 697 -2.63 49.84 15.38
CA TRP A 697 -1.99 49.86 16.69
C TRP A 697 -1.24 51.15 16.96
N HIS A 698 -1.31 51.63 18.20
CA HIS A 698 -0.42 52.69 18.68
C HIS A 698 1.02 52.17 18.85
N LYS A 699 2.01 53.08 18.85
CA LYS A 699 3.44 52.77 18.99
C LYS A 699 3.78 51.90 20.22
N ASN A 700 3.02 52.03 21.31
CA ASN A 700 3.23 51.27 22.54
C ASN A 700 2.51 49.92 22.56
N ARG A 701 1.70 49.60 21.53
CA ARG A 701 0.82 48.42 21.47
C ARG A 701 -0.02 48.18 22.73
N LEU A 702 -0.44 49.25 23.42
CA LEU A 702 -1.37 49.15 24.57
C LEU A 702 -2.82 49.44 24.18
N SER A 703 -3.02 50.05 23.01
CA SER A 703 -4.31 50.35 22.42
C SER A 703 -4.22 50.35 20.90
N CYS A 704 -5.37 50.15 20.25
CA CYS A 704 -5.54 50.32 18.81
C CYS A 704 -6.83 51.05 18.49
N ARG A 705 -6.90 51.66 17.31
CA ARG A 705 -8.20 51.93 16.66
C ARG A 705 -8.46 50.85 15.64
N ILE A 706 -9.71 50.53 15.37
CA ILE A 706 -10.09 49.58 14.33
C ILE A 706 -10.68 50.37 13.17
N GLN A 707 -10.08 50.22 11.99
CA GLN A 707 -10.68 50.68 10.75
C GLN A 707 -11.65 49.61 10.25
N TYR A 708 -12.90 50.00 10.13
CA TYR A 708 -13.98 49.18 9.62
C TYR A 708 -14.37 49.62 8.23
N GLU A 709 -14.38 48.68 7.29
CA GLU A 709 -14.90 48.88 5.94
C GLU A 709 -16.00 47.86 5.67
N PHE A 710 -17.19 48.37 5.37
CA PHE A 710 -18.41 47.61 5.12
C PHE A 710 -18.81 47.85 3.67
N LYS A 711 -18.58 46.86 2.82
CA LYS A 711 -18.83 46.93 1.37
C LYS A 711 -19.98 46.01 0.99
N ILE A 712 -21.03 46.56 0.39
CA ILE A 712 -22.22 45.82 0.01
C ILE A 712 -22.10 45.35 -1.43
N LEU A 713 -22.36 44.07 -1.66
CA LEU A 713 -22.28 43.47 -3.00
C LEU A 713 -23.63 42.93 -3.48
N ASP A 714 -24.57 42.64 -2.56
CA ASP A 714 -25.92 42.24 -2.92
C ASP A 714 -26.85 43.44 -3.11
N ASN A 715 -27.50 43.47 -4.28
CA ASN A 715 -28.50 44.45 -4.67
C ASN A 715 -29.67 44.58 -3.67
N SER A 716 -30.00 43.51 -2.95
CA SER A 716 -31.05 43.52 -1.92
C SER A 716 -30.70 44.44 -0.73
N LEU A 717 -29.41 44.62 -0.45
CA LEU A 717 -28.88 45.38 0.68
C LEU A 717 -28.35 46.77 0.30
N VAL A 718 -28.32 47.13 -1.00
CA VAL A 718 -27.73 48.38 -1.51
C VAL A 718 -28.27 49.65 -0.84
N LYS A 719 -29.49 49.63 -0.30
CA LYS A 719 -30.08 50.76 0.44
C LYS A 719 -29.28 51.14 1.70
N LEU A 720 -28.52 50.22 2.26
CA LEU A 720 -27.64 50.51 3.38
C LEU A 720 -26.43 51.34 2.90
N GLY A 721 -25.92 51.12 1.68
CA GLY A 721 -24.74 51.79 1.12
C GLY A 721 -23.42 51.34 1.76
N ASP A 722 -22.28 51.69 1.16
CA ASP A 722 -20.96 51.36 1.73
C ASP A 722 -20.60 52.27 2.91
N LEU A 723 -19.70 51.81 3.76
CA LEU A 723 -19.24 52.55 4.93
C LEU A 723 -17.76 52.30 5.22
N ASN A 724 -17.01 53.35 5.52
CA ASN A 724 -15.63 53.26 6.01
C ASN A 724 -15.48 54.17 7.24
N ILE A 725 -15.24 53.59 8.41
CA ILE A 725 -15.19 54.30 9.69
C ILE A 725 -14.01 53.81 10.54
N LEU A 726 -13.29 54.75 11.13
CA LEU A 726 -12.31 54.48 12.18
C LEU A 726 -13.00 54.51 13.55
N SER A 727 -12.77 53.49 14.37
CA SER A 727 -13.30 53.43 15.73
C SER A 727 -12.66 54.45 16.67
N GLU A 728 -13.28 54.62 17.83
CA GLU A 728 -12.60 55.18 18.99
C GLU A 728 -11.44 54.28 19.44
N GLU A 729 -10.60 54.77 20.33
CA GLU A 729 -9.45 54.02 20.83
C GLU A 729 -9.91 52.85 21.73
N ILE A 730 -9.43 51.65 21.40
CA ILE A 730 -9.77 50.39 22.05
C ILE A 730 -8.51 49.86 22.77
N PRO A 731 -8.56 49.63 24.08
CA PRO A 731 -7.43 49.08 24.81
C PRO A 731 -7.23 47.60 24.46
N VAL A 732 -5.97 47.13 24.36
CA VAL A 732 -5.63 45.71 24.08
C VAL A 732 -6.28 44.78 25.09
N SER A 733 -6.34 45.22 26.35
CA SER A 733 -6.93 44.45 27.45
C SER A 733 -8.40 44.10 27.22
N LEU A 734 -9.11 44.77 26.31
CA LEU A 734 -10.46 44.38 25.92
C LEU A 734 -10.47 43.07 25.12
N PHE A 735 -9.51 42.86 24.21
CA PHE A 735 -9.37 41.62 23.44
C PHE A 735 -8.94 40.46 24.34
N ASP A 736 -7.95 40.68 25.20
CA ASP A 736 -7.50 39.69 26.19
C ASP A 736 -8.63 39.28 27.12
N LYS A 737 -9.35 40.28 27.65
CA LYS A 737 -10.51 40.06 28.51
C LYS A 737 -11.64 39.35 27.75
N ALA A 738 -11.82 39.63 26.47
CA ALA A 738 -12.83 38.97 25.66
C ALA A 738 -12.56 37.47 25.57
N ASN A 739 -11.32 37.10 25.24
CA ASN A 739 -10.87 35.71 25.15
C ASN A 739 -10.84 35.02 26.53
N GLN A 740 -10.47 35.74 27.59
CA GLN A 740 -10.50 35.19 28.94
C GLN A 740 -11.92 34.85 29.39
N ILE A 741 -12.88 35.77 29.23
CA ILE A 741 -14.28 35.55 29.61
C ILE A 741 -14.88 34.40 28.80
N PHE A 742 -14.56 34.32 27.51
CA PHE A 742 -14.96 33.19 26.67
C PHE A 742 -14.44 31.85 27.20
N LYS A 743 -13.14 31.77 27.53
CA LYS A 743 -12.53 30.56 28.11
C LYS A 743 -13.10 30.23 29.49
N GLU A 744 -13.45 31.22 30.31
CA GLU A 744 -14.13 31.03 31.60
C GLU A 744 -15.57 30.52 31.42
N ALA A 745 -16.31 31.05 30.45
CA ALA A 745 -17.67 30.61 30.14
C ALA A 745 -17.71 29.13 29.72
N LEU A 746 -16.68 28.62 29.04
CA LEU A 746 -16.56 27.20 28.69
C LEU A 746 -16.27 26.29 29.90
N LYS A 747 -15.60 26.79 30.94
CA LYS A 747 -15.25 26.01 32.15
C LYS A 747 -16.42 25.79 33.10
N HIS A 748 -17.43 26.65 33.03
CA HIS A 748 -18.61 26.56 33.88
C HIS A 748 -19.51 25.39 33.44
N ASP A 749 -19.99 24.64 34.43
CA ASP A 749 -20.77 23.42 34.21
C ASP A 749 -22.23 23.77 33.83
N TYR A 750 -22.45 24.09 32.56
CA TYR A 750 -23.77 24.39 32.02
C TYR A 750 -24.48 23.17 31.40
N THR A 751 -23.95 21.96 31.64
CA THR A 751 -24.47 20.67 31.13
C THR A 751 -25.95 20.42 31.46
N ASN A 752 -26.53 21.17 32.42
CA ASN A 752 -27.91 21.04 32.85
C ASN A 752 -28.84 22.24 32.50
N SER A 753 -28.39 23.24 31.74
CA SER A 753 -29.25 24.36 31.31
C SER A 753 -28.73 25.08 30.04
N TYR A 754 -29.05 24.52 28.87
CA TYR A 754 -28.87 25.12 27.52
C TYR A 754 -29.20 26.62 27.49
N ASP A 755 -30.33 27.01 28.09
CA ASP A 755 -30.82 28.38 28.13
C ASP A 755 -29.91 29.33 28.90
N GLU A 756 -29.21 28.85 29.94
CA GLU A 756 -28.36 29.68 30.78
C GLU A 756 -27.05 30.01 30.09
N PHE A 757 -26.42 29.02 29.43
CA PHE A 757 -25.24 29.23 28.61
C PHE A 757 -25.53 30.21 27.47
N LEU A 758 -26.62 30.01 26.71
CA LEU A 758 -26.98 30.91 25.61
C LEU A 758 -27.29 32.33 26.09
N LYS A 759 -27.98 32.50 27.22
CA LYS A 759 -28.22 33.83 27.81
C LYS A 759 -26.90 34.50 28.17
N HIS A 760 -25.97 33.76 28.77
CA HIS A 760 -24.65 34.28 29.13
C HIS A 760 -23.85 34.73 27.90
N ILE A 761 -23.76 33.86 26.88
CA ILE A 761 -23.06 34.16 25.62
C ILE A 761 -23.72 35.33 24.88
N LYS A 762 -25.06 35.38 24.78
CA LYS A 762 -25.78 36.50 24.16
C LYS A 762 -25.55 37.82 24.89
N TYR A 763 -25.58 37.82 26.23
CA TYR A 763 -25.32 39.01 27.04
C TYR A 763 -23.88 39.51 26.84
N PHE A 764 -22.91 38.60 26.95
CA PHE A 764 -21.51 38.94 26.79
C PHE A 764 -21.19 39.41 25.36
N GLY A 765 -21.70 38.71 24.35
CA GLY A 765 -21.61 39.09 22.95
C GLY A 765 -22.21 40.46 22.66
N HIS A 766 -23.29 40.83 23.36
CA HIS A 766 -23.91 42.15 23.23
C HIS A 766 -23.04 43.26 23.82
N GLU A 767 -22.42 43.02 24.97
CA GLU A 767 -21.50 43.97 25.59
C GLU A 767 -20.23 44.17 24.75
N LEU A 768 -19.71 43.09 24.15
CA LEU A 768 -18.60 43.17 23.20
C LEU A 768 -19.00 43.93 21.92
N PHE A 769 -20.17 43.64 21.35
CA PHE A 769 -20.66 44.29 20.13
C PHE A 769 -20.78 45.81 20.32
N LYS A 770 -21.28 46.25 21.48
CA LYS A 770 -21.37 47.67 21.84
C LYS A 770 -20.02 48.37 21.94
N LYS A 771 -18.99 47.68 22.46
CA LYS A 771 -17.68 48.27 22.75
C LYS A 771 -16.74 48.23 21.55
N LEU A 772 -16.83 47.20 20.72
CA LEU A 772 -15.91 46.99 19.59
C LEU A 772 -16.43 47.67 18.32
N VAL A 773 -17.73 47.55 18.04
CA VAL A 773 -18.31 47.95 16.75
C VAL A 773 -18.93 49.35 16.86
N PRO A 774 -18.56 50.33 16.02
CA PRO A 774 -19.17 51.67 16.00
C PRO A 774 -20.69 51.64 15.78
N PHE A 775 -21.41 52.58 16.40
CA PHE A 775 -22.89 52.64 16.35
C PHE A 775 -23.46 52.59 14.92
N ALA A 776 -22.85 53.31 13.97
CA ALA A 776 -23.29 53.32 12.56
C ALA A 776 -23.22 51.93 11.90
N ILE A 777 -22.28 51.08 12.31
CA ILE A 777 -22.15 49.70 11.82
C ILE A 777 -23.12 48.79 12.55
N GLN A 778 -23.30 49.00 13.86
CA GLN A 778 -24.28 48.25 14.64
C GLN A 778 -25.68 48.37 14.05
N ASP A 779 -26.10 49.57 13.65
CA ASP A 779 -27.43 49.79 13.06
C ASP A 779 -27.61 49.08 11.73
N ARG A 780 -26.57 49.05 10.89
CA ARG A 780 -26.58 48.31 9.62
C ARG A 780 -26.73 46.81 9.85
N ILE A 781 -25.93 46.26 10.76
CA ILE A 781 -26.00 44.84 11.12
C ILE A 781 -27.39 44.52 11.69
N ARG A 782 -27.95 45.34 12.59
CA ARG A 782 -29.32 45.17 13.12
C ARG A 782 -30.38 45.11 12.01
N LEU A 783 -30.27 46.00 11.02
CA LEU A 783 -31.19 46.01 9.88
C LEU A 783 -31.09 44.71 9.07
N ILE A 784 -29.87 44.19 8.85
CA ILE A 784 -29.66 42.90 8.17
C ILE A 784 -30.26 41.76 9.01
N LEU A 785 -29.96 41.70 10.32
CA LEU A 785 -30.48 40.66 11.22
C LEU A 785 -32.02 40.65 11.28
N SER A 786 -32.66 41.82 11.17
CA SER A 786 -34.12 41.94 11.17
C SER A 786 -34.81 41.32 9.94
N SER A 787 -34.08 41.12 8.84
CA SER A 787 -34.63 40.60 7.58
C SER A 787 -34.95 39.10 7.60
N ARG A 788 -34.42 38.34 8.58
CA ARG A 788 -34.57 36.87 8.75
C ARG A 788 -34.19 36.01 7.54
N GLN A 789 -33.48 36.56 6.57
CA GLN A 789 -32.83 35.78 5.52
C GLN A 789 -31.44 35.37 5.99
N ASN A 790 -30.98 34.18 5.60
CA ASN A 790 -29.59 33.81 5.84
C ASN A 790 -28.71 34.64 4.89
N VAL A 791 -27.83 35.46 5.45
CA VAL A 791 -26.97 36.37 4.71
C VAL A 791 -25.54 35.83 4.77
N PHE A 792 -24.90 35.73 3.60
CA PHE A 792 -23.52 35.26 3.51
C PHE A 792 -22.57 36.46 3.58
N ALA A 793 -21.65 36.44 4.52
CA ALA A 793 -20.73 37.55 4.73
C ALA A 793 -19.29 37.06 4.73
N LEU A 794 -18.40 37.78 4.06
CA LEU A 794 -16.97 37.53 4.09
C LEU A 794 -16.30 38.56 5.01
N PHE A 795 -15.71 38.09 6.10
CA PHE A 795 -15.02 38.91 7.07
C PHE A 795 -13.51 38.82 6.82
N LEU A 796 -12.88 39.96 6.52
CA LEU A 796 -11.42 40.06 6.42
C LEU A 796 -10.90 40.54 7.78
N ILE A 797 -10.22 39.65 8.50
CA ILE A 797 -9.84 39.87 9.89
C ILE A 797 -8.34 39.60 10.06
N ASP A 798 -7.69 40.48 10.80
CA ASP A 798 -6.31 40.29 11.26
C ASP A 798 -6.24 39.20 12.35
N GLN A 799 -5.19 38.37 12.32
CA GLN A 799 -4.90 37.40 13.37
C GLN A 799 -4.79 38.07 14.76
N GLU A 800 -4.29 39.31 14.83
CA GLU A 800 -4.19 40.10 16.07
C GLU A 800 -5.58 40.58 16.57
N ALA A 801 -6.62 40.53 15.73
CA ALA A 801 -8.02 40.86 16.05
C ALA A 801 -8.93 39.62 16.12
N ALA A 802 -8.36 38.46 16.46
CA ALA A 802 -9.07 37.21 16.69
C ALA A 802 -9.96 37.29 17.95
N ILE A 803 -11.22 37.65 17.73
CA ILE A 803 -12.31 37.56 18.70
C ILE A 803 -13.40 36.67 18.10
N PRO A 804 -14.28 36.09 18.93
CA PRO A 804 -15.34 35.23 18.43
C PRO A 804 -16.50 36.05 17.83
N TRP A 805 -16.32 36.52 16.59
CA TRP A 805 -17.30 37.34 15.85
C TRP A 805 -18.69 36.69 15.76
N GLU A 806 -18.75 35.37 15.70
CA GLU A 806 -19.96 34.56 15.65
C GLU A 806 -20.85 34.75 16.89
N PHE A 807 -20.25 35.13 18.03
CA PHE A 807 -20.95 35.29 19.30
C PHE A 807 -21.36 36.74 19.59
N LEU A 808 -20.94 37.70 18.77
CA LEU A 808 -21.45 39.05 18.90
C LEU A 808 -22.98 39.05 18.75
N SER A 809 -23.65 39.91 19.51
CA SER A 809 -25.11 39.92 19.60
C SER A 809 -25.64 41.33 19.50
N ASP A 810 -26.73 41.52 18.76
CA ASP A 810 -27.45 42.79 18.76
C ASP A 810 -28.31 43.00 20.02
N GLY A 811 -28.36 41.99 20.90
CA GLY A 811 -29.17 41.91 22.12
C GLY A 811 -30.30 40.88 22.01
N ASN A 812 -30.74 40.54 20.79
CA ASN A 812 -31.80 39.57 20.53
C ASN A 812 -31.24 38.32 19.81
N HIS A 813 -30.38 38.54 18.81
CA HIS A 813 -29.84 37.53 17.91
C HIS A 813 -28.31 37.53 17.92
N LEU A 814 -27.71 36.34 17.95
CA LEU A 814 -26.28 36.19 17.67
C LEU A 814 -26.03 36.45 16.19
N LEU A 815 -24.87 36.98 15.83
CA LEU A 815 -24.50 37.15 14.42
C LEU A 815 -24.56 35.82 13.68
N SER A 816 -24.06 34.75 14.28
CA SER A 816 -24.07 33.39 13.68
C SER A 816 -25.45 32.75 13.51
N GLU A 817 -26.51 33.29 14.13
CA GLU A 817 -27.89 32.80 13.93
C GLU A 817 -28.47 33.27 12.58
N CYS A 818 -28.02 34.42 12.07
CA CYS A 818 -28.56 35.02 10.85
C CYS A 818 -27.50 35.20 9.75
N LEU A 819 -26.23 35.27 10.12
CA LEU A 819 -25.09 35.43 9.21
C LEU A 819 -24.33 34.12 9.10
N THR A 820 -24.12 33.69 7.86
CA THR A 820 -23.10 32.70 7.54
C THR A 820 -21.80 33.44 7.27
N ILE A 821 -20.95 33.49 8.29
CA ILE A 821 -19.67 34.21 8.27
C ILE A 821 -18.59 33.27 7.74
N GLY A 822 -18.00 33.62 6.60
CA GLY A 822 -16.70 33.10 6.18
C GLY A 822 -15.61 34.10 6.57
N ARG A 823 -14.55 33.63 7.22
CA ARG A 823 -13.41 34.44 7.65
C ARG A 823 -12.26 34.28 6.67
N TRP A 824 -11.47 35.33 6.47
CA TRP A 824 -10.22 35.22 5.74
C TRP A 824 -9.16 36.13 6.34
N LEU A 825 -7.89 35.74 6.22
CA LEU A 825 -6.78 36.52 6.75
C LEU A 825 -6.59 37.77 5.88
N GLN A 826 -6.43 38.92 6.53
CA GLN A 826 -6.30 40.20 5.84
C GLN A 826 -5.04 40.27 4.96
N ASP A 827 -3.92 39.74 5.43
CA ASP A 827 -2.64 39.64 4.70
C ASP A 827 -2.73 38.72 3.47
N MET A 828 -3.70 37.80 3.45
CA MET A 828 -3.99 36.87 2.36
C MET A 828 -5.25 37.23 1.56
N SER A 829 -5.75 38.47 1.66
CA SER A 829 -7.00 38.91 1.00
C SER A 829 -7.01 38.71 -0.53
N ASN A 830 -5.85 38.78 -1.19
CA ASN A 830 -5.72 38.58 -2.64
C ASN A 830 -5.68 37.11 -3.08
N SER A 831 -5.57 36.17 -2.14
CA SER A 831 -5.43 34.73 -2.37
C SER A 831 -6.60 33.93 -1.77
N CYS A 832 -7.75 34.57 -1.53
CA CYS A 832 -8.96 33.86 -1.14
C CYS A 832 -9.51 33.03 -2.30
N TRP A 833 -9.65 31.73 -2.08
CA TRP A 833 -10.09 30.79 -3.10
C TRP A 833 -11.59 30.93 -3.38
N GLU A 834 -11.93 31.10 -4.66
CA GLU A 834 -13.32 31.23 -5.11
C GLU A 834 -13.95 29.87 -5.45
N GLU A 835 -13.14 28.81 -5.52
CA GLU A 835 -13.54 27.44 -5.79
C GLU A 835 -12.74 26.50 -4.88
N VAL A 836 -13.36 25.40 -4.46
CA VAL A 836 -12.77 24.41 -3.54
C VAL A 836 -12.71 23.05 -4.24
N PRO A 837 -11.54 22.41 -4.37
CA PRO A 837 -11.47 21.07 -4.92
C PRO A 837 -12.13 20.07 -3.96
N ILE A 838 -12.96 19.18 -4.50
CA ILE A 838 -13.60 18.09 -3.75
C ILE A 838 -13.25 16.73 -4.37
N GLY A 839 -13.10 15.72 -3.52
CA GLY A 839 -12.71 14.36 -3.90
C GLY A 839 -12.56 13.49 -2.66
N SER A 840 -11.66 12.50 -2.72
CA SER A 840 -11.31 11.70 -1.55
C SER A 840 -10.77 12.59 -0.42
N ALA A 841 -11.28 12.38 0.80
CA ALA A 841 -10.78 13.03 1.99
C ALA A 841 -9.70 12.15 2.64
N SER A 842 -8.49 12.69 2.78
CA SER A 842 -7.43 12.09 3.59
C SER A 842 -7.73 12.30 5.06
N VAL A 843 -7.69 11.25 5.87
CA VAL A 843 -8.02 11.29 7.30
C VAL A 843 -6.75 11.12 8.13
N SER A 844 -6.42 12.15 8.89
CA SER A 844 -5.37 12.18 9.92
C SER A 844 -6.01 12.13 11.31
N TYR A 845 -5.34 11.55 12.28
CA TYR A 845 -5.86 11.38 13.64
C TYR A 845 -4.76 11.52 14.69
N PHE A 846 -5.12 11.96 15.90
CA PHE A 846 -4.22 11.96 17.06
C PHE A 846 -4.22 10.59 17.74
N GLU A 847 -3.12 10.25 18.45
CA GLU A 847 -2.94 8.95 19.15
C GLU A 847 -4.07 8.67 20.15
N ASN A 848 -4.63 9.72 20.75
CA ASN A 848 -5.70 9.62 21.73
C ASN A 848 -7.10 9.34 21.16
N VAL A 849 -7.21 8.85 19.92
CA VAL A 849 -8.50 8.49 19.32
C VAL A 849 -8.58 6.97 19.22
N ARG A 850 -9.25 6.26 20.14
CA ARG A 850 -9.21 4.78 20.16
C ARG A 850 -9.90 4.05 18.99
N LYS A 851 -10.78 4.72 18.23
CA LYS A 851 -11.60 4.12 17.14
C LYS A 851 -11.59 4.99 15.88
N HIS A 852 -10.55 4.86 15.06
CA HIS A 852 -10.42 5.67 13.83
C HIS A 852 -11.28 5.17 12.66
N GLY A 853 -11.52 3.84 12.55
CA GLY A 853 -12.28 3.24 11.44
C GLY A 853 -13.74 3.72 11.40
N ASP A 854 -14.47 3.58 12.51
CA ASP A 854 -15.89 3.98 12.62
C ASP A 854 -16.10 5.49 12.37
N ARG A 855 -15.11 6.33 12.70
CA ARG A 855 -15.21 7.80 12.52
C ARG A 855 -14.90 8.25 11.10
N ALA A 856 -14.03 7.54 10.39
CA ALA A 856 -13.80 7.80 8.97
C ALA A 856 -15.08 7.54 8.14
N GLU A 857 -15.92 6.59 8.56
CA GLU A 857 -17.20 6.29 7.88
C GLU A 857 -18.17 7.48 7.84
N ILE A 858 -18.05 8.45 8.76
CA ILE A 858 -18.87 9.68 8.79
C ILE A 858 -18.68 10.51 7.51
N LEU A 859 -17.51 10.38 6.86
CA LEU A 859 -17.17 11.07 5.62
C LEU A 859 -17.75 10.38 4.37
N ASN A 860 -18.28 9.16 4.49
CA ASN A 860 -18.88 8.43 3.38
C ASN A 860 -20.21 9.08 2.98
N SER A 861 -20.16 9.93 1.96
CA SER A 861 -21.36 10.47 1.32
C SER A 861 -21.78 9.56 0.16
N MET A 862 -23.07 9.42 -0.09
CA MET A 862 -23.55 8.60 -1.21
C MET A 862 -22.95 9.09 -2.54
N GLY A 863 -22.14 8.25 -3.18
CA GLY A 863 -21.47 8.55 -4.44
C GLY A 863 -20.20 9.39 -4.33
N SER A 864 -19.69 9.68 -3.12
CA SER A 864 -18.34 10.24 -2.94
C SER A 864 -17.28 9.13 -2.94
N PRO A 865 -16.02 9.43 -3.31
CA PRO A 865 -14.91 8.53 -3.06
C PRO A 865 -14.80 8.20 -1.57
N ASN A 866 -14.35 6.98 -1.28
CA ASN A 866 -14.10 6.57 0.10
C ASN A 866 -12.95 7.41 0.69
N PRO A 867 -13.03 7.80 1.97
CA PRO A 867 -11.94 8.49 2.64
C PRO A 867 -10.71 7.60 2.74
N GLN A 868 -9.54 8.22 2.63
CA GLN A 868 -8.24 7.55 2.73
C GLN A 868 -7.65 7.78 4.11
N ILE A 869 -7.60 6.75 4.94
CA ILE A 869 -6.96 6.83 6.25
C ILE A 869 -5.45 6.83 6.05
N LEU A 870 -4.77 7.88 6.56
CA LEU A 870 -3.32 7.99 6.44
C LEU A 870 -2.63 6.94 7.32
N PRO A 871 -1.59 6.24 6.81
CA PRO A 871 -0.82 5.29 7.59
C PRO A 871 -0.27 5.94 8.86
N SER A 872 -0.47 5.30 10.01
CA SER A 872 -0.13 5.82 11.35
C SER A 872 -0.82 7.12 11.76
N GLY A 873 -1.51 7.85 10.87
CA GLY A 873 -2.16 9.15 11.07
C GLY A 873 -1.29 10.38 10.70
N MET A 874 -0.06 10.20 10.20
CA MET A 874 0.97 11.25 10.16
C MET A 874 0.66 12.34 9.13
N LEU A 875 0.75 13.61 9.54
CA LEU A 875 0.67 14.73 8.62
C LEU A 875 1.89 14.77 7.70
N ASP A 876 3.07 14.35 8.14
CA ASP A 876 4.28 14.29 7.29
C ASP A 876 4.13 13.35 6.08
N ILE A 877 3.29 12.31 6.18
CA ILE A 877 3.01 11.39 5.07
C ILE A 877 2.17 12.07 3.98
N LEU A 878 1.52 13.20 4.27
CA LEU A 878 0.85 13.99 3.24
C LEU A 878 1.84 14.41 2.15
N SER A 879 3.12 14.63 2.46
CA SER A 879 4.17 14.89 1.45
C SER A 879 4.32 13.79 0.39
N LEU A 880 3.85 12.57 0.67
CA LEU A 880 3.91 11.39 -0.20
C LEU A 880 2.62 11.16 -1.02
N SER A 881 1.55 11.93 -0.76
CA SER A 881 0.26 11.77 -1.43
C SER A 881 0.16 12.66 -2.67
N GLU A 882 0.11 12.08 -3.87
CA GLU A 882 0.02 12.83 -5.13
C GLU A 882 -1.30 13.62 -5.27
N SER A 883 -2.38 13.19 -4.60
CA SER A 883 -3.68 13.87 -4.67
C SER A 883 -4.36 13.97 -3.30
N ILE A 884 -4.46 15.20 -2.78
CA ILE A 884 -5.24 15.49 -1.57
C ILE A 884 -6.32 16.48 -1.99
N ARG A 885 -7.60 16.16 -1.75
CA ARG A 885 -8.72 17.08 -2.08
C ARG A 885 -9.39 17.59 -0.82
N GLY A 886 -9.52 16.72 0.18
CA GLY A 886 -9.85 17.09 1.55
C GLY A 886 -8.83 16.53 2.52
N LEU A 887 -8.59 17.25 3.61
CA LEU A 887 -7.84 16.78 4.77
C LEU A 887 -8.75 16.90 6.00
N HIS A 888 -9.11 15.75 6.59
CA HIS A 888 -9.91 15.69 7.81
C HIS A 888 -9.01 15.28 8.98
N ILE A 889 -9.00 16.09 10.04
CA ILE A 889 -8.14 15.89 11.22
C ILE A 889 -9.02 15.53 12.42
N LEU A 890 -8.77 14.38 13.03
CA LEU A 890 -9.51 13.86 14.18
C LEU A 890 -8.71 14.06 15.48
N ARG A 891 -9.29 14.74 16.46
CA ARG A 891 -8.73 14.97 17.79
C ARG A 891 -9.73 14.64 18.90
N SER A 892 -9.27 14.03 19.99
CA SER A 892 -10.05 13.81 21.22
C SER A 892 -9.42 14.52 22.42
N ASP A 893 -10.13 14.57 23.54
CA ASP A 893 -9.62 15.02 24.85
C ASP A 893 -9.02 13.86 25.70
N GLU A 894 -9.06 12.60 25.23
CA GLU A 894 -8.49 11.44 25.95
C GLU A 894 -6.99 11.65 26.26
N PHE A 895 -6.57 11.40 27.50
CA PHE A 895 -5.16 11.32 27.92
C PHE A 895 -5.03 10.07 28.81
N ASP A 896 -4.26 9.06 28.38
CA ASP A 896 -3.84 7.96 29.25
C ASP A 896 -2.45 8.27 29.82
N GLU A 897 -2.32 8.26 31.15
CA GLU A 897 -1.02 8.43 31.83
C GLU A 897 -0.03 7.29 31.53
N GLU A 898 -0.49 6.16 30.95
CA GLU A 898 0.33 5.03 30.53
C GLU A 898 0.87 5.13 29.08
N CYS A 899 0.40 6.10 28.28
CA CYS A 899 0.86 6.30 26.91
C CYS A 899 2.25 6.95 26.91
N GLN A 900 3.28 6.16 26.53
CA GLN A 900 4.61 6.69 26.25
C GLN A 900 4.55 7.62 25.02
N LEU A 901 4.91 8.88 25.22
CA LEU A 901 4.97 10.00 24.25
C LEU A 901 5.82 9.78 22.97
N SER A 902 6.13 8.54 22.54
CA SER A 902 7.08 8.29 21.44
C SER A 902 6.47 7.88 20.11
N GLU A 903 5.17 7.58 20.00
CA GLU A 903 4.62 6.94 18.78
C GLU A 903 3.25 7.49 18.33
N ALA A 904 3.03 8.80 18.46
CA ALA A 904 1.93 9.48 17.78
C ALA A 904 2.28 9.80 16.30
N PRO A 905 1.29 9.86 15.40
CA PRO A 905 1.47 10.35 14.04
C PRO A 905 1.89 11.81 13.90
N ILE A 906 1.68 12.59 14.95
CA ILE A 906 2.47 13.78 15.18
C ILE A 906 3.59 13.29 16.08
N LEU A 907 4.72 12.94 15.47
CA LEU A 907 5.92 12.61 16.23
C LEU A 907 6.34 13.87 17.00
N ILE A 908 5.88 13.99 18.25
CA ILE A 908 6.65 14.67 19.28
C ILE A 908 7.89 13.79 19.41
N SER A 909 8.91 14.07 18.58
CA SER A 909 10.14 13.31 18.63
C SER A 909 10.66 13.41 20.06
N ALA A 910 10.73 12.25 20.71
CA ALA A 910 11.17 12.13 22.08
C ALA A 910 12.66 12.53 22.16
N LYS A 911 12.91 13.81 22.42
CA LYS A 911 13.78 14.34 23.49
C LYS A 911 13.89 15.88 23.50
N ASP A 912 13.51 16.59 22.43
CA ASP A 912 13.79 18.04 22.34
C ASP A 912 12.58 18.99 22.18
N ASN A 913 11.35 18.57 21.86
CA ASN A 913 10.24 19.55 21.77
C ASN A 913 8.83 18.98 21.97
N ILE A 914 8.41 18.89 23.24
CA ILE A 914 7.00 18.69 23.65
C ILE A 914 6.11 19.89 23.24
N ASN A 915 6.70 20.99 22.76
CA ASN A 915 6.05 22.24 22.39
C ASN A 915 6.06 22.53 20.87
N ALA A 916 6.26 21.54 20.00
CA ALA A 916 6.33 21.78 18.56
C ALA A 916 5.00 22.34 18.02
N SER A 917 5.03 23.53 17.41
CA SER A 917 3.84 24.21 16.91
C SER A 917 3.22 23.46 15.72
N VAL A 918 1.92 23.64 15.46
CA VAL A 918 1.24 23.09 14.25
C VAL A 918 2.02 23.43 12.97
N GLU A 919 2.64 24.61 12.93
CA GLU A 919 3.47 25.04 11.82
C GLU A 919 4.70 24.14 11.57
N GLN A 920 5.36 23.66 12.63
CA GLN A 920 6.47 22.71 12.53
C GLN A 920 5.98 21.33 12.09
N GLN A 921 4.81 20.90 12.57
CA GLN A 921 4.24 19.58 12.29
C GLN A 921 3.82 19.39 10.83
N ILE A 922 3.37 20.46 10.17
CA ILE A 922 2.99 20.39 8.75
C ILE A 922 4.11 20.82 7.81
N GLN A 923 5.29 21.18 8.32
CA GLN A 923 6.35 21.82 7.52
C GLN A 923 6.69 21.02 6.27
N THR A 924 6.92 19.72 6.39
CA THR A 924 7.21 18.82 5.27
C THR A 924 6.08 18.73 4.23
N SER A 925 4.86 19.06 4.62
CA SER A 925 3.65 18.90 3.81
C SER A 925 3.07 20.21 3.31
N LYS A 926 3.59 21.36 3.77
CA LYS A 926 3.12 22.70 3.36
C LYS A 926 3.09 22.86 1.85
N LEU A 927 4.14 22.42 1.15
CA LEU A 927 4.18 22.57 -0.30
C LEU A 927 3.15 21.69 -1.02
N ASN A 928 2.88 20.48 -0.50
CA ASN A 928 1.88 19.62 -1.10
C ASN A 928 0.44 20.11 -0.83
N ILE A 929 0.19 20.66 0.37
CA ILE A 929 -1.04 21.39 0.69
C ILE A 929 -1.19 22.57 -0.26
N TYR A 930 -0.10 23.31 -0.51
CA TYR A 930 -0.13 24.44 -1.43
C TYR A 930 -0.46 24.00 -2.84
N ARG A 931 0.15 22.94 -3.39
CA ARG A 931 -0.14 22.46 -4.75
C ARG A 931 -1.58 22.00 -4.96
N ASN A 932 -2.20 21.45 -3.90
CA ASN A 932 -3.47 20.76 -4.01
C ASN A 932 -4.67 21.56 -3.47
N HIS A 933 -4.42 22.70 -2.82
CA HIS A 933 -5.42 23.58 -2.21
C HIS A 933 -6.55 22.85 -1.49
N PRO A 934 -6.28 21.88 -0.60
CA PRO A 934 -7.32 21.03 -0.05
C PRO A 934 -8.27 21.79 0.87
N LEU A 935 -9.50 21.29 0.99
CA LEU A 935 -10.40 21.65 2.08
C LEU A 935 -9.93 20.98 3.37
N VAL A 936 -9.58 21.76 4.38
CA VAL A 936 -9.17 21.25 5.69
C VAL A 936 -10.34 21.30 6.67
N THR A 937 -10.61 20.20 7.35
CA THR A 937 -11.61 20.15 8.42
C THR A 937 -11.02 19.54 9.70
N LEU A 938 -11.43 20.06 10.84
CA LEU A 938 -11.01 19.60 12.17
C LEU A 938 -12.24 19.13 12.95
N SER A 939 -12.21 17.88 13.38
CA SER A 939 -13.08 17.34 14.42
C SER A 939 -12.32 17.33 15.75
N TYR A 940 -12.91 17.94 16.76
CA TYR A 940 -12.36 17.96 18.11
C TYR A 940 -13.45 17.63 19.11
N THR A 941 -13.40 16.43 19.68
CA THR A 941 -14.48 15.90 20.53
C THR A 941 -14.06 15.70 21.96
N ARG A 942 -14.98 15.97 22.90
CA ARG A 942 -14.77 15.81 24.34
C ARG A 942 -15.34 14.51 24.89
N GLU A 943 -14.79 14.04 26.01
CA GLU A 943 -15.45 13.04 26.87
C GLU A 943 -16.27 13.70 27.99
N ASP A 944 -15.78 14.79 28.58
CA ASP A 944 -16.41 15.43 29.74
C ASP A 944 -16.70 16.92 29.46
N LYS A 945 -15.78 17.84 29.83
CA LYS A 945 -15.97 19.29 29.69
C LYS A 945 -15.34 19.85 28.41
N PRO A 946 -15.95 20.89 27.80
CA PRO A 946 -15.39 21.53 26.61
C PRO A 946 -14.06 22.21 26.91
N ASN A 947 -13.06 21.92 26.09
CA ASN A 947 -11.75 22.53 26.10
C ASN A 947 -11.60 23.48 24.91
N PRO A 948 -11.07 24.70 25.07
CA PRO A 948 -10.90 25.64 23.96
C PRO A 948 -9.85 25.15 22.94
N THR A 949 -10.00 25.58 21.69
CA THR A 949 -9.06 25.33 20.58
C THR A 949 -8.44 26.64 20.12
N ASP A 950 -7.14 26.65 19.85
CA ASP A 950 -6.45 27.84 19.30
C ASP A 950 -6.57 27.91 17.76
N ILE A 951 -7.80 27.81 17.22
CA ILE A 951 -8.03 27.84 15.77
C ILE A 951 -7.56 29.15 15.16
N GLU A 952 -7.91 30.26 15.80
CA GLU A 952 -7.73 31.61 15.24
C GLU A 952 -6.26 32.05 15.23
N TYR A 953 -5.44 31.47 16.12
CA TYR A 953 -4.03 31.82 16.29
C TYR A 953 -3.06 30.78 15.74
N SER A 954 -3.49 29.53 15.54
CA SER A 954 -2.63 28.44 15.09
C SER A 954 -3.23 27.72 13.88
N TRP A 955 -4.29 26.93 14.06
CA TRP A 955 -4.74 26.00 13.03
C TRP A 955 -5.14 26.68 11.72
N ALA A 956 -6.12 27.58 11.74
CA ALA A 956 -6.62 28.19 10.52
C ALA A 956 -5.53 29.02 9.81
N PRO A 957 -4.79 29.92 10.49
CA PRO A 957 -3.73 30.67 9.82
C PRO A 957 -2.62 29.79 9.23
N THR A 958 -2.22 28.73 9.92
CA THR A 958 -1.18 27.81 9.45
C THR A 958 -1.60 27.07 8.17
N PHE A 959 -2.81 26.52 8.11
CA PHE A 959 -3.28 25.82 6.90
C PHE A 959 -3.60 26.76 5.74
N ILE A 960 -4.17 27.94 6.01
CA ILE A 960 -4.46 28.95 4.96
C ILE A 960 -3.16 29.45 4.33
N ARG A 961 -2.13 29.76 5.13
CA ARG A 961 -0.82 30.17 4.59
C ARG A 961 -0.09 29.02 3.89
N ALA A 962 -0.38 27.78 4.26
CA ALA A 962 0.06 26.59 3.53
C ALA A 962 -0.74 26.34 2.23
N GLY A 963 -1.72 27.19 1.90
CA GLY A 963 -2.44 27.16 0.62
C GLY A 963 -3.75 26.36 0.63
N ALA A 964 -4.26 25.95 1.79
CA ALA A 964 -5.59 25.34 1.91
C ALA A 964 -6.67 26.28 1.38
N SER A 965 -7.63 25.74 0.61
CA SER A 965 -8.71 26.56 0.03
C SER A 965 -9.70 27.06 1.08
N ALA A 966 -9.86 26.28 2.16
CA ALA A 966 -10.71 26.60 3.29
C ALA A 966 -10.32 25.78 4.52
N PHE A 967 -10.67 26.30 5.70
CA PHE A 967 -10.53 25.60 6.97
C PHE A 967 -11.84 25.67 7.76
N VAL A 968 -12.32 24.53 8.26
CA VAL A 968 -13.50 24.45 9.13
C VAL A 968 -13.17 23.68 10.39
N GLY A 969 -13.51 24.23 11.56
CA GLY A 969 -13.28 23.53 12.82
C GLY A 969 -13.98 24.20 14.01
N PRO A 970 -14.08 23.52 15.16
CA PRO A 970 -14.78 24.04 16.34
C PRO A 970 -13.83 24.79 17.31
N LEU A 971 -14.27 25.96 17.78
CA LEU A 971 -13.54 26.80 18.75
C LEU A 971 -13.34 26.14 20.12
N TRP A 972 -14.04 25.04 20.41
CA TRP A 972 -13.87 24.18 21.59
C TRP A 972 -14.20 22.73 21.27
N SER A 973 -13.85 21.79 22.15
CA SER A 973 -14.21 20.38 21.98
C SER A 973 -15.72 20.15 22.16
N VAL A 974 -16.32 19.49 21.18
CA VAL A 974 -17.78 19.33 21.05
C VAL A 974 -18.25 17.92 21.43
N ASP A 975 -19.55 17.79 21.71
CA ASP A 975 -20.21 16.49 21.82
C ASP A 975 -20.02 15.64 20.54
N PRO A 976 -19.63 14.36 20.64
CA PRO A 976 -19.43 13.49 19.47
C PRO A 976 -20.64 13.38 18.53
N ALA A 977 -21.87 13.45 19.04
CA ALA A 977 -23.09 13.41 18.23
C ALA A 977 -23.28 14.72 17.44
N VAL A 978 -22.91 15.86 18.02
CA VAL A 978 -22.90 17.16 17.33
C VAL A 978 -21.87 17.15 16.20
N ASP A 979 -20.65 16.67 16.48
CA ASP A 979 -19.58 16.56 15.48
C ASP A 979 -19.98 15.67 14.30
N THR A 980 -20.53 14.48 14.61
CA THR A 980 -21.01 13.53 13.60
C THR A 980 -22.08 14.16 12.70
N ALA A 981 -23.08 14.83 13.29
CA ALA A 981 -24.15 15.47 12.55
C ALA A 981 -23.64 16.64 11.68
N PHE A 982 -22.69 17.43 12.20
CA PHE A 982 -22.09 18.53 11.47
C PHE A 982 -21.24 18.05 10.29
N ILE A 983 -20.23 17.20 10.56
CA ILE A 983 -19.22 16.80 9.57
C ILE A 983 -19.85 15.99 8.43
N SER A 984 -20.70 15.00 8.73
CA SER A 984 -21.38 14.20 7.70
C SER A 984 -22.24 15.09 6.79
N THR A 985 -23.01 16.00 7.37
CA THR A 985 -23.85 16.93 6.60
C THR A 985 -23.01 17.88 5.77
N PHE A 986 -21.93 18.42 6.33
CA PHE A 986 -21.05 19.36 5.65
C PHE A 986 -20.44 18.74 4.38
N TYR A 987 -19.82 17.56 4.51
CA TYR A 987 -19.25 16.84 3.36
C TYR A 987 -20.32 16.41 2.36
N THR A 988 -21.48 15.93 2.83
CA THR A 988 -22.60 15.55 1.95
C THR A 988 -23.07 16.73 1.10
N ARG A 989 -23.26 17.90 1.71
CA ARG A 989 -23.73 19.11 1.01
C ARG A 989 -22.70 19.64 0.02
N LEU A 990 -21.43 19.66 0.39
CA LEU A 990 -20.34 20.00 -0.54
C LEU A 990 -20.29 19.04 -1.74
N TRP A 991 -20.43 17.74 -1.49
CA TRP A 991 -20.44 16.74 -2.55
C TRP A 991 -21.62 16.90 -3.52
N MET A 992 -22.77 17.36 -3.01
CA MET A 992 -23.98 17.70 -3.78
C MET A 992 -23.84 19.01 -4.58
N GLY A 993 -22.78 19.78 -4.39
CA GLY A 993 -22.52 21.01 -5.14
C GLY A 993 -22.91 22.29 -4.42
N ASP A 994 -23.34 22.24 -3.16
CA ASP A 994 -23.64 23.45 -2.38
C ASP A 994 -22.35 24.27 -2.18
N ALA A 995 -22.46 25.60 -2.28
CA ALA A 995 -21.35 26.50 -1.95
C ALA A 995 -20.92 26.33 -0.48
N LEU A 996 -19.66 26.64 -0.20
CA LEU A 996 -19.02 26.38 1.10
C LEU A 996 -19.84 26.89 2.30
N GLY A 997 -20.33 28.12 2.24
CA GLY A 997 -21.18 28.72 3.27
C GLY A 997 -22.54 28.05 3.39
N GLN A 998 -23.17 27.64 2.29
CA GLN A 998 -24.47 26.96 2.32
C GLN A 998 -24.34 25.57 2.96
N ALA A 999 -23.30 24.81 2.60
CA ALA A 999 -23.00 23.53 3.22
C ALA A 999 -22.77 23.69 4.73
N PHE A 1000 -21.96 24.68 5.11
CA PHE A 1000 -21.65 25.01 6.49
C PHE A 1000 -22.88 25.44 7.32
N HIS A 1001 -23.71 26.33 6.78
CA HIS A 1001 -24.97 26.75 7.42
C HIS A 1001 -25.89 25.56 7.67
N THR A 1002 -26.07 24.72 6.65
CA THR A 1002 -26.94 23.54 6.74
C THR A 1002 -26.41 22.53 7.74
N ALA A 1003 -25.09 22.34 7.81
CA ALA A 1003 -24.43 21.48 8.79
C ALA A 1003 -24.65 21.98 10.22
N ARG A 1004 -24.51 23.28 10.49
CA ARG A 1004 -24.84 23.86 11.82
C ARG A 1004 -26.31 23.63 12.20
N GLN A 1005 -27.24 23.84 11.26
CA GLN A 1005 -28.67 23.60 11.50
C GLN A 1005 -28.98 22.13 11.80
N MET A 1006 -28.34 21.21 11.07
CA MET A 1006 -28.49 19.78 11.33
C MET A 1006 -27.92 19.41 12.69
N ALA A 1007 -26.72 19.89 13.05
CA ALA A 1007 -26.10 19.63 14.34
C ALA A 1007 -26.97 20.14 15.52
N ARG A 1008 -27.53 21.35 15.37
CA ARG A 1008 -28.50 21.92 16.33
C ARG A 1008 -29.78 21.08 16.45
N THR A 1009 -30.26 20.51 15.34
CA THR A 1009 -31.49 19.70 15.32
C THR A 1009 -31.24 18.29 15.88
N ALA A 1010 -30.05 17.74 15.63
CA ALA A 1010 -29.66 16.41 16.07
C ALA A 1010 -29.44 16.34 17.60
N VAL A 1011 -28.89 17.40 18.19
CA VAL A 1011 -28.67 17.50 19.65
C VAL A 1011 -29.20 18.85 20.17
N PRO A 1012 -30.53 19.00 20.33
CA PRO A 1012 -31.16 20.28 20.71
C PRO A 1012 -30.71 20.84 22.05
N GLU A 1013 -30.33 19.96 22.99
CA GLU A 1013 -29.90 20.32 24.33
C GLU A 1013 -28.45 20.82 24.38
N SER A 1014 -27.69 20.71 23.28
CA SER A 1014 -26.30 21.16 23.19
C SER A 1014 -26.18 22.49 22.45
N CYS A 1015 -25.27 23.35 22.91
CA CYS A 1015 -24.88 24.58 22.23
C CYS A 1015 -23.65 24.41 21.33
N ASP A 1016 -23.08 23.20 21.23
CA ASP A 1016 -21.81 22.95 20.54
C ASP A 1016 -21.88 23.19 19.03
N TRP A 1017 -23.08 23.24 18.43
CA TRP A 1017 -23.26 23.65 17.03
C TRP A 1017 -22.75 25.08 16.77
N LEU A 1018 -22.65 25.93 17.81
CA LEU A 1018 -22.06 27.28 17.74
C LEU A 1018 -20.53 27.26 17.65
N ALA A 1019 -19.87 26.15 17.98
CA ALA A 1019 -18.42 26.07 18.04
C ALA A 1019 -17.77 26.23 16.66
N TYR A 1020 -18.43 25.72 15.61
CA TYR A 1020 -17.84 25.66 14.28
C TYR A 1020 -17.71 27.03 13.64
N VAL A 1021 -16.49 27.34 13.18
CA VAL A 1021 -16.14 28.52 12.38
C VAL A 1021 -15.71 28.11 10.99
N LEU A 1022 -15.94 29.00 10.02
CA LEU A 1022 -15.56 28.82 8.62
C LEU A 1022 -14.50 29.86 8.26
N TYR A 1023 -13.34 29.38 7.81
CA TYR A 1023 -12.36 30.19 7.09
C TYR A 1023 -12.41 29.84 5.60
N GLY A 1024 -12.76 30.79 4.76
CA GLY A 1024 -13.00 30.61 3.32
C GLY A 1024 -14.05 31.59 2.78
N ASP A 1025 -14.07 31.81 1.47
CA ASP A 1025 -15.18 32.53 0.84
C ASP A 1025 -16.47 31.70 1.02
N PRO A 1026 -17.51 32.23 1.69
CA PRO A 1026 -18.76 31.48 1.87
C PRO A 1026 -19.43 31.15 0.53
N MET A 1027 -19.11 31.85 -0.55
CA MET A 1027 -19.61 31.58 -1.90
C MET A 1027 -18.69 30.68 -2.73
N ALA A 1028 -17.60 30.17 -2.14
CA ALA A 1028 -16.68 29.29 -2.85
C ALA A 1028 -17.41 28.03 -3.33
N ARG A 1029 -17.29 27.74 -4.63
CA ARG A 1029 -18.00 26.62 -5.25
C ARG A 1029 -17.15 25.35 -5.19
N PRO A 1030 -17.71 24.20 -4.76
CA PRO A 1030 -17.01 22.95 -4.89
C PRO A 1030 -16.85 22.58 -6.37
N TYR A 1031 -15.70 22.06 -6.76
CA TYR A 1031 -15.48 21.47 -8.09
C TYR A 1031 -14.74 20.14 -7.98
N ARG A 1032 -15.04 19.24 -8.92
CA ARG A 1032 -14.31 17.98 -9.06
C ARG A 1032 -13.23 18.20 -10.12
N PRO A 1033 -11.96 17.94 -9.78
CA PRO A 1033 -10.90 17.90 -10.78
C PRO A 1033 -11.28 16.98 -11.94
N VAL A 1034 -10.94 17.41 -13.15
CA VAL A 1034 -11.30 16.71 -14.39
C VAL A 1034 -10.06 16.02 -14.95
N GLU A 1035 -10.23 14.88 -15.62
CA GLU A 1035 -9.10 14.21 -16.26
C GLU A 1035 -8.38 15.13 -17.27
N GLY A 1036 -7.04 15.14 -17.22
CA GLY A 1036 -6.21 15.97 -18.08
C GLY A 1036 -4.86 15.34 -18.40
N LYS A 1037 -4.24 15.80 -19.50
CA LYS A 1037 -2.97 15.30 -20.04
C LYS A 1037 -1.73 15.97 -19.42
N GLY A 1038 -1.82 16.43 -18.17
CA GLY A 1038 -0.73 17.11 -17.43
C GLY A 1038 -0.76 18.63 -17.52
N TYR A 1039 0.10 19.27 -16.73
CA TYR A 1039 0.22 20.73 -16.62
C TYR A 1039 1.36 21.23 -17.50
N ALA A 1040 1.02 22.01 -18.52
CA ALA A 1040 2.01 22.60 -19.42
C ALA A 1040 2.46 23.97 -18.88
N VAL A 1041 3.77 24.20 -18.90
CA VAL A 1041 4.39 25.34 -18.23
C VAL A 1041 5.47 25.93 -19.13
N VAL A 1042 5.53 27.26 -19.16
CA VAL A 1042 6.52 28.04 -19.89
C VAL A 1042 7.13 29.05 -18.92
N GLU A 1043 8.44 28.99 -18.71
CA GLU A 1043 9.15 29.81 -17.72
C GLU A 1043 10.40 30.43 -18.32
N PRO A 1044 10.62 31.75 -18.20
CA PRO A 1044 11.91 32.35 -18.49
C PRO A 1044 12.96 31.93 -17.46
N ILE A 1045 14.20 31.73 -17.90
CA ILE A 1045 15.34 31.46 -17.03
C ILE A 1045 16.00 32.79 -16.67
N GLY A 1046 16.25 33.01 -15.37
CA GLY A 1046 17.01 34.16 -14.87
C GLY A 1046 16.20 35.41 -14.48
N GLN A 1047 14.91 35.50 -14.80
CA GLN A 1047 14.06 36.67 -14.51
C GLN A 1047 12.55 36.33 -14.43
N ASP A 1048 11.70 37.26 -14.01
CA ASP A 1048 10.23 37.08 -14.02
C ASP A 1048 9.67 37.24 -15.45
N ILE A 1049 8.59 36.53 -15.77
CA ILE A 1049 7.92 36.64 -17.09
C ILE A 1049 7.32 38.04 -17.36
N LYS A 1050 7.08 38.82 -16.29
CA LYS A 1050 6.62 40.20 -16.36
C LYS A 1050 7.75 41.20 -16.50
N ASP A 1051 9.00 40.80 -16.25
CA ASP A 1051 10.14 41.71 -16.43
C ASP A 1051 10.36 41.94 -17.94
N PRO A 1052 10.53 43.21 -18.38
CA PRO A 1052 10.66 43.52 -19.80
C PRO A 1052 11.96 42.96 -20.38
N LEU A 1053 11.89 42.39 -21.58
CA LEU A 1053 13.04 41.91 -22.35
C LEU A 1053 13.76 43.09 -23.01
N PRO A 1054 15.04 43.33 -22.73
CA PRO A 1054 15.80 44.35 -23.46
C PRO A 1054 15.94 44.00 -24.95
N PRO A 1055 15.83 44.98 -25.87
CA PRO A 1055 16.05 44.72 -27.29
C PRO A 1055 17.42 44.10 -27.57
N ASN A 1056 17.49 43.20 -28.56
CA ASN A 1056 18.67 42.40 -28.93
C ASN A 1056 19.22 41.46 -27.86
N GLN A 1057 18.60 41.35 -26.69
CA GLN A 1057 18.96 40.34 -25.70
C GLN A 1057 18.15 39.06 -25.95
N SER A 1058 18.82 37.91 -25.87
CA SER A 1058 18.15 36.61 -25.93
C SER A 1058 17.75 36.18 -24.53
N LEU A 1059 16.48 35.84 -24.35
CA LEU A 1059 15.95 35.24 -23.12
C LEU A 1059 15.62 33.78 -23.37
N ARG A 1060 16.20 32.90 -22.55
CA ARG A 1060 15.97 31.45 -22.61
C ARG A 1060 14.72 31.09 -21.80
N PHE A 1061 13.90 30.22 -22.36
CA PHE A 1061 12.70 29.69 -21.75
C PHE A 1061 12.79 28.18 -21.59
N ARG A 1062 12.26 27.68 -20.47
CA ARG A 1062 12.03 26.27 -20.21
C ARG A 1062 10.57 25.93 -20.48
N LEU A 1063 10.37 24.84 -21.21
CA LEU A 1063 9.08 24.22 -21.46
C LEU A 1063 9.01 22.98 -20.57
N THR A 1064 7.93 22.83 -19.81
CA THR A 1064 7.67 21.59 -19.06
C THR A 1064 6.25 21.11 -19.28
N LEU A 1065 6.06 19.79 -19.34
CA LEU A 1065 4.76 19.14 -19.21
C LEU A 1065 4.87 18.15 -18.05
N ARG A 1066 4.18 18.44 -16.95
CA ARG A 1066 4.36 17.74 -15.67
C ARG A 1066 3.07 17.13 -15.12
N ARG A 1067 3.21 16.08 -14.31
CA ARG A 1067 2.09 15.43 -13.60
C ARG A 1067 1.51 16.32 -12.50
N ASP A 1068 2.40 16.87 -11.68
CA ASP A 1068 2.00 17.75 -10.58
C ASP A 1068 1.78 19.18 -11.05
N PRO A 1069 0.81 19.90 -10.47
CA PRO A 1069 0.67 21.32 -10.74
C PRO A 1069 1.93 22.08 -10.29
N PRO A 1070 2.32 23.13 -11.04
CA PRO A 1070 3.21 24.17 -10.52
C PRO A 1070 2.80 24.63 -9.12
N VAL A 1071 3.75 24.99 -8.26
CA VAL A 1071 3.37 25.53 -6.94
C VAL A 1071 2.61 26.85 -7.07
N TRP A 1072 2.89 27.66 -8.08
CA TRP A 1072 2.13 28.90 -8.40
C TRP A 1072 0.90 28.66 -9.29
N HIS A 1073 0.41 27.43 -9.43
CA HIS A 1073 -0.78 27.15 -10.22
C HIS A 1073 -2.03 27.58 -9.45
N GLU A 1074 -2.78 28.55 -9.99
CA GLU A 1074 -4.01 29.08 -9.36
C GLU A 1074 -5.32 28.55 -9.99
N ASP A 1075 -5.23 27.82 -11.10
CA ASP A 1075 -6.40 27.32 -11.83
C ASP A 1075 -6.95 26.02 -11.23
N ARG A 1076 -8.07 25.53 -11.80
CA ARG A 1076 -8.66 24.25 -11.39
C ARG A 1076 -7.67 23.12 -11.62
N LEU A 1077 -7.49 22.33 -10.55
CA LEU A 1077 -6.73 21.09 -10.62
C LEU A 1077 -7.35 20.10 -11.61
N ILE A 1078 -6.49 19.32 -12.24
CA ILE A 1078 -6.84 18.19 -13.11
C ILE A 1078 -6.37 16.88 -12.50
N GLU A 1079 -7.06 15.79 -12.84
CA GLU A 1079 -6.62 14.42 -12.54
C GLU A 1079 -5.73 13.95 -13.69
N VAL A 1080 -4.45 13.72 -13.41
CA VAL A 1080 -3.47 13.28 -14.41
C VAL A 1080 -3.27 11.79 -14.26
N ALA A 1081 -3.18 11.07 -15.39
CA ALA A 1081 -2.90 9.63 -15.39
C ALA A 1081 -1.59 9.30 -14.63
N GLU A 1082 -1.52 8.08 -14.10
CA GLU A 1082 -0.33 7.57 -13.39
C GLU A 1082 0.93 7.64 -14.26
N ASP A 1083 0.79 7.45 -15.57
CA ASP A 1083 1.89 7.53 -16.54
C ASP A 1083 1.61 8.60 -17.60
N LEU A 1084 2.35 9.71 -17.58
CA LEU A 1084 2.40 10.66 -18.71
C LEU A 1084 3.34 10.07 -19.78
N ALA A 1085 2.76 9.39 -20.76
CA ALA A 1085 3.47 8.85 -21.91
C ALA A 1085 2.83 9.37 -23.20
N PHE A 1086 3.67 9.91 -24.08
CA PHE A 1086 3.33 10.41 -25.41
C PHE A 1086 4.28 9.81 -26.43
N ASP A 1087 3.76 9.52 -27.63
CA ASP A 1087 4.55 8.88 -28.70
C ASP A 1087 5.46 9.89 -29.41
N ASN A 1088 4.98 11.12 -29.61
CA ASN A 1088 5.69 12.21 -30.27
C ASN A 1088 5.29 13.59 -29.72
N LEU A 1089 5.69 13.88 -28.48
CA LEU A 1089 5.41 15.17 -27.84
C LEU A 1089 6.30 16.29 -28.42
N GLN A 1090 5.65 17.21 -29.13
CA GLN A 1090 6.28 18.40 -29.71
C GLN A 1090 5.63 19.68 -29.18
N VAL A 1091 6.42 20.75 -29.12
CA VAL A 1091 5.95 22.09 -28.75
C VAL A 1091 6.24 23.08 -29.86
N HIS A 1092 5.22 23.76 -30.34
CA HIS A 1092 5.33 24.81 -31.36
C HIS A 1092 5.17 26.19 -30.73
N ILE A 1093 6.15 27.06 -30.95
CA ILE A 1093 6.15 28.44 -30.46
C ILE A 1093 5.74 29.37 -31.60
N VAL A 1094 4.70 30.17 -31.37
CA VAL A 1094 4.16 31.16 -32.30
C VAL A 1094 4.26 32.53 -31.65
N ALA A 1095 5.14 33.37 -32.20
CA ALA A 1095 5.28 34.78 -31.83
C ALA A 1095 5.42 35.63 -33.10
N PHE A 1096 4.81 36.81 -33.12
CA PHE A 1096 4.89 37.72 -34.27
C PHE A 1096 5.93 38.81 -34.00
N GLY A 1097 6.89 38.98 -34.91
CA GLY A 1097 7.95 40.00 -34.81
C GLY A 1097 9.15 39.61 -33.93
N LEU A 1098 9.02 38.62 -33.04
CA LEU A 1098 10.12 38.06 -32.26
C LEU A 1098 10.90 37.00 -33.04
N GLU A 1099 12.21 36.94 -32.82
CA GLU A 1099 13.03 35.82 -33.25
C GLU A 1099 12.90 34.67 -32.25
N VAL A 1100 12.57 33.48 -32.73
CA VAL A 1100 12.30 32.28 -31.92
C VAL A 1100 13.27 31.16 -32.34
N ASN A 1101 13.99 30.57 -31.38
CA ASN A 1101 14.93 29.50 -31.67
C ASN A 1101 14.92 28.37 -30.61
N PRO A 1102 14.61 27.11 -30.97
CA PRO A 1102 13.94 26.70 -32.22
C PRO A 1102 12.44 27.02 -32.16
N THR A 1103 11.77 27.08 -33.32
CA THR A 1103 10.31 27.29 -33.41
C THR A 1103 9.49 26.05 -33.06
N THR A 1104 10.08 24.87 -33.20
CA THR A 1104 9.52 23.58 -32.77
C THR A 1104 10.53 22.88 -31.87
N VAL A 1105 10.07 22.43 -30.71
CA VAL A 1105 10.88 21.78 -29.68
C VAL A 1105 10.38 20.36 -29.49
N ASP A 1106 11.24 19.38 -29.73
CA ASP A 1106 10.99 17.99 -29.33
C ASP A 1106 11.22 17.85 -27.83
N MET A 1107 10.21 17.39 -27.11
CA MET A 1107 10.24 17.33 -25.65
C MET A 1107 10.90 16.03 -25.18
N SER A 1108 11.83 16.15 -24.23
CA SER A 1108 12.55 15.04 -23.63
C SER A 1108 11.91 14.56 -22.33
N ARG A 1109 11.65 13.26 -22.20
CA ARG A 1109 11.08 12.67 -20.98
C ARG A 1109 12.16 12.51 -19.90
N THR A 1110 11.87 12.94 -18.68
CA THR A 1110 12.74 12.84 -17.51
C THR A 1110 12.52 11.52 -16.74
N PRO A 1111 13.44 11.12 -15.86
CA PRO A 1111 13.27 9.93 -15.01
C PRO A 1111 12.01 9.98 -14.14
N ASN A 1112 11.55 11.18 -13.77
CA ASN A 1112 10.35 11.38 -12.96
C ASN A 1112 9.06 11.38 -13.79
N GLY A 1113 9.14 11.07 -15.09
CA GLY A 1113 7.99 10.97 -16.01
C GLY A 1113 7.50 12.31 -16.58
N ASN A 1114 8.10 13.43 -16.20
CA ASN A 1114 7.79 14.75 -16.76
C ASN A 1114 8.50 14.95 -18.10
N TYR A 1115 8.09 15.93 -18.90
CA TYR A 1115 8.75 16.29 -20.14
C TYR A 1115 9.37 17.68 -20.07
N LEU A 1116 10.54 17.85 -20.69
CA LEU A 1116 11.31 19.10 -20.72
C LEU A 1116 11.77 19.47 -22.13
N GLY A 1117 11.75 20.76 -22.42
CA GLY A 1117 12.30 21.37 -23.62
C GLY A 1117 12.74 22.81 -23.38
N TRP A 1118 13.42 23.42 -24.35
CA TRP A 1118 13.89 24.80 -24.24
C TRP A 1118 13.77 25.53 -25.57
N PHE A 1119 13.54 26.83 -25.50
CA PHE A 1119 13.64 27.75 -26.63
C PHE A 1119 14.17 29.11 -26.17
N THR A 1120 14.56 29.97 -27.10
CA THR A 1120 15.00 31.34 -26.83
C THR A 1120 14.15 32.33 -27.62
N LEU A 1121 13.85 33.47 -27.00
CA LEU A 1121 13.24 34.63 -27.67
C LEU A 1121 14.22 35.79 -27.67
N SER A 1122 14.32 36.47 -28.81
CA SER A 1122 14.98 37.79 -28.93
C SER A 1122 14.04 38.78 -29.63
N ALA A 1123 14.05 40.02 -29.15
CA ALA A 1123 13.26 41.11 -29.71
C ALA A 1123 14.15 42.06 -30.53
N PRO A 1124 13.77 42.42 -31.76
CA PRO A 1124 14.48 43.43 -32.53
C PRO A 1124 14.26 44.84 -31.93
N PRO A 1125 15.16 45.82 -32.16
CA PRO A 1125 15.05 47.19 -31.63
C PRO A 1125 13.77 47.91 -32.06
N THR A 1126 13.25 47.56 -33.24
CA THR A 1126 12.02 48.16 -33.79
C THR A 1126 10.78 47.93 -32.94
N MET A 1127 10.84 47.01 -31.97
CA MET A 1127 9.72 46.64 -31.09
C MET A 1127 9.91 47.17 -29.65
N ALA A 1128 10.86 48.10 -29.42
CA ALA A 1128 11.08 48.70 -28.11
C ALA A 1128 9.80 49.33 -27.54
N GLY A 1129 9.46 49.01 -26.30
CA GLY A 1129 8.24 49.46 -25.63
C GLY A 1129 6.94 48.74 -26.05
N GLU A 1130 6.99 47.81 -27.00
CA GLU A 1130 5.82 47.00 -27.38
C GLU A 1130 5.54 45.86 -26.39
N THR A 1131 4.31 45.36 -26.40
CA THR A 1131 3.91 44.13 -25.70
C THR A 1131 3.43 43.11 -26.71
N VAL A 1132 4.09 41.97 -26.78
CA VAL A 1132 3.90 40.95 -27.83
C VAL A 1132 3.26 39.69 -27.25
N PRO A 1133 2.13 39.19 -27.80
CA PRO A 1133 1.59 37.90 -27.40
C PRO A 1133 2.44 36.75 -27.96
N VAL A 1134 2.79 35.79 -27.10
CA VAL A 1134 3.49 34.56 -27.44
C VAL A 1134 2.56 33.38 -27.14
N GLN A 1135 2.35 32.52 -28.12
CA GLN A 1135 1.57 31.28 -27.97
C GLN A 1135 2.49 30.06 -28.05
N VAL A 1136 2.29 29.12 -27.15
CA VAL A 1136 3.06 27.89 -27.04
C VAL A 1136 2.10 26.71 -27.06
N HIS A 1137 2.15 25.90 -28.11
CA HIS A 1137 1.23 24.80 -28.36
C HIS A 1137 1.91 23.46 -28.14
N PHE A 1138 1.40 22.67 -27.19
CA PHE A 1138 1.84 21.30 -26.92
C PHE A 1138 0.96 20.33 -27.72
N ALA A 1139 1.57 19.41 -28.47
CA ALA A 1139 0.86 18.43 -29.28
C ALA A 1139 1.58 17.07 -29.26
N ASP A 1140 0.81 15.97 -29.32
CA ASP A 1140 1.32 14.62 -29.60
C ASP A 1140 1.06 14.31 -31.07
N GLY A 1141 2.08 14.47 -31.92
CA GLY A 1141 1.90 14.44 -33.36
C GLY A 1141 0.88 15.48 -33.85
N ALA A 1142 -0.30 15.03 -34.28
CA ALA A 1142 -1.39 15.89 -34.75
C ALA A 1142 -2.44 16.22 -33.67
N GLU A 1143 -2.38 15.57 -32.51
CA GLU A 1143 -3.35 15.78 -31.44
C GLU A 1143 -2.93 16.94 -30.52
N PRO A 1144 -3.74 18.01 -30.39
CA PRO A 1144 -3.44 19.07 -29.44
C PRO A 1144 -3.60 18.59 -27.99
N ILE A 1145 -2.66 18.96 -27.12
CA ILE A 1145 -2.66 18.63 -25.70
C ILE A 1145 -3.05 19.87 -24.88
N HIS A 1146 -2.26 20.93 -25.01
CA HIS A 1146 -2.44 22.16 -24.24
C HIS A 1146 -1.89 23.35 -25.01
N SER A 1147 -2.30 24.56 -24.62
CA SER A 1147 -1.77 25.79 -25.22
C SER A 1147 -1.62 26.86 -24.15
N VAL A 1148 -0.41 27.38 -24.01
CA VAL A 1148 -0.08 28.46 -23.08
C VAL A 1148 0.08 29.75 -23.88
N THR A 1149 -0.52 30.84 -23.40
CA THR A 1149 -0.36 32.16 -24.01
C THR A 1149 0.09 33.14 -22.94
N PHE A 1150 1.11 33.93 -23.24
CA PHE A 1150 1.58 35.00 -22.37
C PHE A 1150 1.94 36.24 -23.19
N ALA A 1151 2.03 37.39 -22.52
CA ALA A 1151 2.43 38.64 -23.13
C ALA A 1151 3.85 39.00 -22.68
N LEU A 1152 4.76 39.17 -23.63
CA LEU A 1152 6.15 39.58 -23.39
C LEU A 1152 6.27 41.09 -23.58
N GLN A 1153 6.68 41.82 -22.53
CA GLN A 1153 7.00 43.25 -22.65
C GLN A 1153 8.43 43.41 -23.15
N ILE A 1154 8.65 44.34 -24.07
CA ILE A 1154 9.98 44.71 -24.55
C ILE A 1154 10.34 46.05 -23.92
N ALA A 1155 11.55 46.15 -23.35
CA ALA A 1155 11.99 47.39 -22.71
C ALA A 1155 11.96 48.55 -23.72
N ALA A 1156 11.54 49.72 -23.27
CA ALA A 1156 11.75 50.93 -24.05
C ALA A 1156 13.26 51.18 -24.17
N GLU A 1157 13.73 51.73 -25.29
CA GLU A 1157 15.09 52.26 -25.34
C GLU A 1157 15.20 53.31 -24.23
N GLU A 1158 16.10 53.12 -23.28
CA GLU A 1158 16.47 54.19 -22.36
C GLU A 1158 17.12 55.28 -23.24
N ASP A 1159 16.48 56.44 -23.33
CA ASP A 1159 17.14 57.65 -23.84
C ASP A 1159 18.36 57.90 -22.92
N GLU A 1160 19.57 57.57 -23.39
CA GLU A 1160 20.84 57.88 -22.73
C GLU A 1160 20.97 59.37 -22.33
#